data_AF-A0A9W6ZIK0-F1
#
_entry.id   AF-A0A9W6ZIK0-F1
#
_cell.length_a   1.000
_cell.length_b   1.000
_cell.length_c   1.000
_cell.angle_alpha   90.00
_cell.angle_beta   90.00
_cell.angle_gamma   90.00
#
_symmetry.space_group_name_H-M   'P 1'
#
loop_
_entity.id
_entity.type
_entity.pdbx_description
1 polymer ?
#
loop_
_entity_poly.entity_id
_entity_poly.type
_entity_poly.pdbx_seq_one_letter_code
_entity_poly.pdbx_strand_id
1 'polypeptide(L)'
;MVEVTKSALSKLPAGTTSVSLAIVSVSSSYDSQSSMSLVVPTIVAQAQALGVVIENLVGSTAGGVIGGVGEDTVECEGTPAVSLTLTSLPDVEVKTWHINEADILDMEYADTYDAGDWLKCLGDVGVGESDSNPNPNMYMIAGGKFQKFLDHFLKGVDLAFPSAVKFGSVASSVSSLSTARIYSYSHDNPDSQGIFNSGVVGVTMVGDIEVKPMIAQGARVVGPTYRVVDGNDSIVRSIVLDDTFGSESTIEDVKESDSELKRAEKKMAEDMSKLPKPVLAEVNMMVKRLDDDEQAFMKRALLIGVERNYGVSTPTTVPNTVKEFESLATGKGHSYLVRQVASAGMRDGSVTMPKGSVDITPGMRLRFFVRDSEGAKDELAALWTGYKKIALEEAFEGKTMFKPAACLTLPTMDRGQKLFGDRGNSQGLESGIVTEYLGSTVSNSGFFNNGVFASLYPGASQTSVFGSAGLHVVIGAKSDRPVWGGGGEEQNGADAEKQKTSPSLKKIAAPRDEDGELVLKRREVQSGRAISVSTINWSVAGKEAVPTSQLEYFLWEKETEVDRLRERNPLANILSNCKAFMMNPDNAKCLDWVGGIRRGRGGGLATVPEFKKADPNIGSLRKRYLISQLADEFKEGGACAVSVNCDGVMFGGSLEDLESVREACPDLPLLASDLILYPYQIYRLRMSGADAINLIAAASTTKDILYSAKIAKSLGLQVCVCVNSVAQFKKLELLDAGVIDAISCSNREWEDMSLNVGGKRAVEILGSQELARLKEKHTELVVLVEGGVSTEMYLEEVHAVGADGVIVGAGLSTALALKAGRAQKREQ
;
A
#
# COMPACT_ATOMS: atom_id res chain seq x y z
N MET A 1 3.14 31.76 10.54
CA MET A 1 2.06 31.25 11.43
C MET A 1 1.30 32.38 12.11
N VAL A 2 1.83 33.03 13.16
CA VAL A 2 1.16 34.10 13.96
C VAL A 2 0.33 35.10 13.13
N GLU A 3 0.92 35.67 12.09
CA GLU A 3 0.28 36.64 11.20
C GLU A 3 -0.93 36.08 10.45
N VAL A 4 -0.84 34.84 9.94
CA VAL A 4 -1.95 34.12 9.30
C VAL A 4 -3.07 33.87 10.30
N THR A 5 -2.74 33.48 11.54
CA THR A 5 -3.74 33.30 12.61
C THR A 5 -4.46 34.60 12.93
N LYS A 6 -3.74 35.73 13.08
CA LYS A 6 -4.35 37.04 13.31
C LYS A 6 -5.21 37.49 12.14
N SER A 7 -4.75 37.28 10.90
CA SER A 7 -5.51 37.60 9.70
C SER A 7 -6.79 36.78 9.59
N ALA A 8 -6.74 35.48 9.83
CA ALA A 8 -7.91 34.60 9.80
C ALA A 8 -8.94 34.97 10.89
N LEU A 9 -8.48 35.19 12.13
CA LEU A 9 -9.35 35.64 13.24
C LEU A 9 -9.97 37.01 12.96
N SER A 10 -9.24 37.94 12.33
CA SER A 10 -9.77 39.27 11.97
C SER A 10 -10.83 39.26 10.86
N LYS A 11 -11.02 38.13 10.16
CA LYS A 11 -12.09 37.90 9.17
C LYS A 11 -13.34 37.26 9.78
N LEU A 12 -13.32 36.86 11.05
CA LEU A 12 -14.51 36.32 11.75
C LEU A 12 -15.50 37.45 12.09
N PRO A 13 -16.80 37.13 12.29
CA PRO A 13 -17.80 38.09 12.76
C PRO A 13 -17.39 38.78 14.07
N ALA A 14 -17.77 40.05 14.20
CA ALA A 14 -17.51 40.82 15.43
C ALA A 14 -18.28 40.22 16.61
N GLY A 15 -17.54 39.78 17.65
CA GLY A 15 -18.10 39.13 18.83
C GLY A 15 -18.03 37.59 18.84
N THR A 16 -17.47 36.96 17.80
CA THR A 16 -17.18 35.51 17.83
C THR A 16 -16.21 35.16 18.96
N THR A 17 -16.67 34.41 19.96
CA THR A 17 -15.88 33.97 21.13
C THR A 17 -15.26 32.57 20.96
N SER A 18 -15.72 31.78 19.99
CA SER A 18 -15.15 30.46 19.71
C SER A 18 -15.22 30.08 18.21
N VAL A 19 -14.46 29.05 17.85
CA VAL A 19 -14.35 28.49 16.50
C VAL A 19 -14.49 26.98 16.62
N SER A 20 -15.57 26.44 16.06
CA SER A 20 -15.96 25.03 16.16
C SER A 20 -14.95 24.09 15.50
N LEU A 21 -14.34 24.52 14.39
CA LEU A 21 -13.26 23.80 13.72
C LEU A 21 -12.26 24.76 13.07
N ALA A 22 -10.97 24.46 13.25
CA ALA A 22 -9.88 25.01 12.46
C ALA A 22 -9.26 23.92 11.58
N ILE A 23 -8.98 24.23 10.31
CA ILE A 23 -8.25 23.36 9.38
C ILE A 23 -6.96 24.08 8.98
N VAL A 24 -5.79 23.50 9.30
CA VAL A 24 -4.48 24.06 8.97
C VAL A 24 -3.71 23.24 7.95
N SER A 25 -3.27 23.89 6.87
CA SER A 25 -2.42 23.31 5.84
C SER A 25 -1.06 24.00 5.86
N VAL A 26 0.03 23.27 6.08
CA VAL A 26 1.39 23.82 6.07
C VAL A 26 2.17 23.26 4.89
N SER A 27 2.66 24.12 3.99
CA SER A 27 3.57 23.66 2.94
C SER A 27 4.84 23.11 3.57
N SER A 28 5.24 21.91 3.17
CA SER A 28 6.47 21.27 3.63
C SER A 28 7.74 22.03 3.22
N SER A 29 7.69 22.91 2.21
CA SER A 29 8.76 23.86 1.92
C SER A 29 8.92 24.97 2.99
N TYR A 30 7.97 25.12 3.91
CA TYR A 30 8.08 25.97 5.10
C TYR A 30 8.79 25.26 6.27
N ASP A 31 8.95 23.92 6.23
CA ASP A 31 9.52 23.13 7.33
C ASP A 31 11.04 22.99 7.27
N SER A 32 11.76 24.01 7.75
CA SER A 32 13.21 23.93 8.00
C SER A 32 13.52 23.43 9.42
N GLN A 33 13.11 22.19 9.70
CA GLN A 33 13.59 21.27 10.77
C GLN A 33 13.51 21.72 12.25
N SER A 34 13.07 22.95 12.57
CA SER A 34 13.28 23.54 13.90
C SER A 34 12.03 24.12 14.60
N SER A 35 10.93 24.34 13.87
CA SER A 35 9.80 25.16 14.36
C SER A 35 8.43 24.45 14.39
N MET A 36 8.32 23.20 13.90
CA MET A 36 7.00 22.60 13.64
C MET A 36 6.22 22.09 14.85
N SER A 37 6.85 21.82 16.00
CA SER A 37 6.13 21.54 17.25
C SER A 37 5.23 22.69 17.71
N LEU A 38 5.44 23.89 17.16
CA LEU A 38 4.71 25.11 17.51
C LEU A 38 3.52 25.41 16.58
N VAL A 39 3.21 24.60 15.56
CA VAL A 39 2.10 24.89 14.62
C VAL A 39 0.77 25.05 15.37
N VAL A 40 0.32 24.00 16.04
CA VAL A 40 -0.94 24.01 16.80
C VAL A 40 -0.86 24.92 18.04
N PRO A 41 0.19 24.86 18.89
CA PRO A 41 0.32 25.80 20.01
C PRO A 41 0.32 27.27 19.63
N THR A 42 0.89 27.65 18.48
CA THR A 42 0.86 29.05 18.01
C THR A 42 -0.55 29.48 17.64
N ILE A 43 -1.31 28.63 16.94
CA ILE A 43 -2.69 28.96 16.53
C ILE A 43 -3.57 29.13 17.77
N VAL A 44 -3.54 28.16 18.68
CA VAL A 44 -4.33 28.17 19.92
C VAL A 44 -3.96 29.36 20.81
N ALA A 45 -2.67 29.60 21.05
CA ALA A 45 -2.23 30.71 21.90
C ALA A 45 -2.52 32.09 21.30
N GLN A 46 -2.49 32.26 19.96
CA GLN A 46 -2.87 33.53 19.32
C GLN A 46 -4.39 33.75 19.30
N ALA A 47 -5.20 32.68 19.20
CA ALA A 47 -6.65 32.77 19.34
C ALA A 47 -7.04 33.15 20.79
N GLN A 48 -6.49 32.46 21.79
CA GLN A 48 -6.70 32.76 23.20
C GLN A 48 -6.27 34.19 23.56
N ALA A 49 -5.15 34.67 23.03
CA ALA A 49 -4.67 36.05 23.21
C ALA A 49 -5.57 37.13 22.58
N LEU A 50 -6.52 36.74 21.71
CA LEU A 50 -7.55 37.59 21.11
C LEU A 50 -8.96 37.31 21.67
N GLY A 51 -9.08 36.47 22.71
CA GLY A 51 -10.36 36.13 23.35
C GLY A 51 -11.19 35.10 22.59
N VAL A 52 -10.59 34.34 21.67
CA VAL A 52 -11.27 33.32 20.85
C VAL A 52 -10.78 31.92 21.24
N VAL A 53 -11.71 31.03 21.58
CA VAL A 53 -11.41 29.60 21.82
C VAL A 53 -11.44 28.83 20.50
N ILE A 54 -10.38 28.08 20.19
CA ILE A 54 -10.46 27.03 19.17
C ILE A 54 -10.97 25.76 19.88
N GLU A 55 -12.11 25.25 19.46
CA GLU A 55 -12.76 24.05 20.04
C GLU A 55 -12.12 22.77 19.47
N ASN A 56 -12.05 22.66 18.14
CA ASN A 56 -11.35 21.59 17.43
C ASN A 56 -10.36 22.16 16.42
N LEU A 57 -9.26 21.45 16.16
CA LEU A 57 -8.33 21.75 15.09
C LEU A 57 -7.80 20.45 14.46
N VAL A 58 -7.80 20.38 13.13
CA VAL A 58 -7.09 19.35 12.37
C VAL A 58 -6.19 19.96 11.29
N GLY A 59 -5.30 19.17 10.72
CA GLY A 59 -4.51 19.63 9.60
C GLY A 59 -3.41 18.68 9.16
N SER A 60 -2.57 19.15 8.24
CA SER A 60 -1.38 18.39 7.82
C SER A 60 -0.27 19.26 7.23
N THR A 61 0.90 18.63 7.03
CA THR A 61 1.85 19.09 6.03
C THR A 61 1.38 18.67 4.63
N ALA A 62 1.63 19.53 3.66
CA ALA A 62 1.32 19.29 2.26
C ALA A 62 2.51 19.63 1.33
N GLY A 63 2.50 19.16 0.09
CA GLY A 63 3.41 19.61 -0.97
C GLY A 63 3.02 20.97 -1.59
N GLY A 64 1.86 21.49 -1.20
CA GLY A 64 1.39 22.84 -1.51
C GLY A 64 0.08 23.16 -0.80
N VAL A 65 -0.29 24.43 -0.72
CA VAL A 65 -1.51 24.88 0.00
C VAL A 65 -2.39 25.76 -0.89
N ILE A 66 -3.68 25.83 -0.58
CA ILE A 66 -4.68 26.66 -1.25
C ILE A 66 -5.38 27.54 -0.21
N GLY A 67 -5.53 28.83 -0.50
CA GLY A 67 -6.22 29.77 0.38
C GLY A 67 -6.32 31.19 -0.18
N GLY A 68 -7.09 32.03 0.51
CA GLY A 68 -7.38 33.40 0.07
C GLY A 68 -6.27 34.41 0.40
N VAL A 69 -5.81 35.15 -0.61
CA VAL A 69 -4.89 36.29 -0.49
C VAL A 69 -5.63 37.55 -0.96
N GLY A 70 -6.07 38.38 -0.02
CA GLY A 70 -7.04 39.44 -0.31
C GLY A 70 -8.43 38.84 -0.57
N GLU A 71 -8.96 39.08 -1.77
CA GLU A 71 -10.20 38.51 -2.32
C GLU A 71 -9.95 37.33 -3.28
N ASP A 72 -8.73 37.15 -3.78
CA ASP A 72 -8.32 36.07 -4.69
C ASP A 72 -8.04 34.76 -3.95
N THR A 73 -8.33 33.62 -4.58
CA THR A 73 -7.81 32.31 -4.13
C THR A 73 -6.51 31.98 -4.87
N VAL A 74 -5.49 31.55 -4.13
CA VAL A 74 -4.14 31.28 -4.67
C VAL A 74 -3.70 29.86 -4.35
N GLU A 75 -3.04 29.20 -5.30
CA GLU A 75 -2.43 27.88 -5.15
C GLU A 75 -0.91 28.00 -5.04
N CYS A 76 -0.32 27.51 -3.94
CA CYS A 76 1.11 27.57 -3.68
C CYS A 76 1.70 26.15 -3.64
N GLU A 77 2.02 25.59 -4.81
CA GLU A 77 2.79 24.34 -4.94
C GLU A 77 4.30 24.59 -4.73
N GLY A 78 5.00 23.73 -3.99
CA GLY A 78 6.47 23.75 -3.90
C GLY A 78 7.10 24.91 -3.09
N THR A 79 6.35 25.95 -2.76
CA THR A 79 6.83 27.18 -2.10
C THR A 79 6.47 27.24 -0.61
N PRO A 80 7.22 27.99 0.24
CA PRO A 80 6.89 28.15 1.65
C PRO A 80 5.58 28.93 1.85
N ALA A 81 4.54 28.28 2.35
CA ALA A 81 3.21 28.85 2.51
C ALA A 81 2.41 28.13 3.62
N VAL A 82 1.38 28.80 4.16
CA VAL A 82 0.45 28.27 5.18
C VAL A 82 -0.96 28.74 4.84
N SER A 83 -1.92 27.81 4.89
CA SER A 83 -3.36 28.12 4.84
C SER A 83 -4.00 27.75 6.18
N LEU A 84 -4.97 28.54 6.64
CA LEU A 84 -5.71 28.33 7.88
C LEU A 84 -7.16 28.75 7.67
N THR A 85 -8.05 27.75 7.65
CA THR A 85 -9.50 27.95 7.56
C THR A 85 -10.09 27.84 8.96
N LEU A 86 -10.94 28.79 9.35
CA LEU A 86 -11.64 28.81 10.63
C LEU A 86 -13.14 28.78 10.35
N THR A 87 -13.89 27.88 10.98
CA THR A 87 -15.34 27.76 10.79
C THR A 87 -16.09 27.86 12.12
N SER A 88 -17.14 28.67 12.14
CA SER A 88 -18.17 28.68 13.18
C SER A 88 -19.33 27.82 12.68
N LEU A 89 -19.62 26.71 13.35
CA LEU A 89 -20.63 25.74 12.94
C LEU A 89 -21.70 25.61 14.06
N PRO A 90 -22.60 26.59 14.19
CA PRO A 90 -23.69 26.51 15.16
C PRO A 90 -24.65 25.36 14.77
N ASP A 91 -25.29 24.76 15.77
CA ASP A 91 -26.12 23.54 15.61
C ASP A 91 -25.40 22.35 14.97
N VAL A 92 -24.07 22.29 15.07
CA VAL A 92 -23.24 21.15 14.65
C VAL A 92 -22.36 20.72 15.81
N GLU A 93 -22.54 19.50 16.31
CA GLU A 93 -21.55 18.85 17.15
C GLU A 93 -20.34 18.50 16.29
N VAL A 94 -19.16 19.02 16.68
CA VAL A 94 -17.88 18.78 16.02
C VAL A 94 -16.95 18.07 16.99
N LYS A 95 -16.46 16.90 16.60
CA LYS A 95 -15.50 16.13 17.42
C LYS A 95 -14.29 15.66 16.62
N THR A 96 -13.12 15.88 17.18
CA THR A 96 -11.84 15.39 16.64
C THR A 96 -11.42 14.07 17.26
N TRP A 97 -10.85 13.19 16.43
CA TRP A 97 -10.34 11.89 16.83
C TRP A 97 -9.07 11.52 16.03
N HIS A 98 -8.31 10.55 16.54
CA HIS A 98 -7.11 10.04 15.88
C HIS A 98 -6.97 8.53 16.11
N ILE A 99 -6.62 7.80 15.06
CA ILE A 99 -6.45 6.33 15.07
C ILE A 99 -5.09 5.99 14.47
N ASN A 100 -4.27 5.22 15.17
CA ASN A 100 -2.92 4.85 14.73
C ASN A 100 -2.92 3.55 13.92
N GLU A 101 -1.80 3.24 13.28
CA GLU A 101 -1.58 1.97 12.57
C GLU A 101 -1.75 0.72 13.45
N ALA A 102 -1.53 0.85 14.76
CA ALA A 102 -1.59 -0.24 15.73
C ALA A 102 -3.00 -0.50 16.30
N ASP A 103 -3.94 0.42 16.07
CA ASP A 103 -5.28 0.38 16.66
C ASP A 103 -6.34 -0.16 15.67
N ILE A 104 -5.96 -0.31 14.39
CA ILE A 104 -6.81 -0.88 13.33
C ILE A 104 -7.01 -2.38 13.54
N LEU A 105 -8.20 -2.88 13.24
CA LEU A 105 -8.49 -4.31 13.13
C LEU A 105 -7.63 -5.00 12.05
N ASP A 106 -7.15 -6.22 12.34
CA ASP A 106 -6.15 -6.93 11.52
C ASP A 106 -6.71 -7.37 10.15
N MET A 107 -6.04 -6.96 9.07
CA MET A 107 -6.41 -7.29 7.70
C MET A 107 -6.44 -8.80 7.39
N GLU A 108 -5.76 -9.65 8.17
CA GLU A 108 -5.85 -11.12 8.00
C GLU A 108 -7.26 -11.65 8.29
N TYR A 109 -8.00 -10.99 9.19
CA TYR A 109 -9.35 -11.39 9.61
C TYR A 109 -10.45 -10.43 9.09
N ALA A 110 -10.15 -9.65 8.05
CA ALA A 110 -11.02 -8.61 7.50
C ALA A 110 -12.46 -9.08 7.21
N ASP A 111 -12.62 -10.30 6.68
CA ASP A 111 -13.92 -10.89 6.32
C ASP A 111 -14.74 -11.39 7.54
N THR A 112 -14.25 -11.20 8.77
CA THR A 112 -14.88 -11.68 10.01
C THR A 112 -15.40 -10.58 10.94
N TYR A 113 -14.98 -9.33 10.75
CA TYR A 113 -15.40 -8.21 11.60
C TYR A 113 -16.76 -7.65 11.17
N ASP A 114 -17.58 -7.30 12.15
CA ASP A 114 -18.87 -6.61 11.93
C ASP A 114 -18.77 -5.09 12.18
N ALA A 115 -19.89 -4.40 11.96
CA ALA A 115 -20.01 -2.97 12.24
C ALA A 115 -19.72 -2.61 13.70
N GLY A 116 -20.04 -3.48 14.65
CA GLY A 116 -19.78 -3.30 16.08
C GLY A 116 -18.31 -3.43 16.45
N ASP A 117 -17.55 -4.31 15.81
CA ASP A 117 -16.08 -4.35 15.94
C ASP A 117 -15.43 -3.08 15.39
N TRP A 118 -15.91 -2.58 14.25
CA TRP A 118 -15.43 -1.30 13.72
C TRP A 118 -15.83 -0.11 14.59
N LEU A 119 -17.02 -0.09 15.20
CA LEU A 119 -17.38 0.93 16.20
C LEU A 119 -16.44 0.90 17.42
N LYS A 120 -16.06 -0.28 17.92
CA LYS A 120 -15.07 -0.43 19.01
C LYS A 120 -13.67 0.06 18.60
N CYS A 121 -13.26 -0.20 17.36
CA CYS A 121 -11.99 0.23 16.77
C CYS A 121 -11.91 1.75 16.56
N LEU A 122 -13.00 2.35 16.09
CA LEU A 122 -13.13 3.80 15.93
C LEU A 122 -13.25 4.51 17.27
N GLY A 123 -13.84 3.86 18.28
CA GLY A 123 -14.02 4.38 19.62
C GLY A 123 -15.05 5.52 19.67
N ASP A 124 -14.88 6.44 20.62
CA ASP A 124 -15.75 7.60 20.77
C ASP A 124 -15.46 8.68 19.70
N VAL A 125 -15.99 8.43 18.49
CA VAL A 125 -15.97 9.38 17.37
C VAL A 125 -17.03 10.48 17.47
N GLY A 126 -17.75 10.63 18.60
CA GLY A 126 -18.78 11.67 18.73
C GLY A 126 -20.10 11.28 18.08
N VAL A 127 -20.50 10.04 18.33
CA VAL A 127 -21.79 9.48 17.90
C VAL A 127 -22.31 8.65 19.09
N GLY A 128 -23.36 9.14 19.75
CA GLY A 128 -23.85 8.55 20.99
C GLY A 128 -24.57 7.20 20.79
N GLU A 129 -24.31 6.24 21.68
CA GLU A 129 -24.94 4.89 21.65
C GLU A 129 -26.48 4.90 21.71
N SER A 130 -27.09 6.03 22.11
CA SER A 130 -28.55 6.19 22.29
C SER A 130 -29.27 6.89 21.13
N ASP A 131 -28.56 7.53 20.20
CA ASP A 131 -29.21 8.12 19.02
C ASP A 131 -29.51 7.03 17.99
N SER A 132 -30.74 6.98 17.51
CA SER A 132 -31.22 5.85 16.69
C SER A 132 -30.70 5.84 15.25
N ASN A 133 -30.23 6.98 14.71
CA ASN A 133 -29.53 7.03 13.40
C ASN A 133 -28.74 8.34 13.13
N PRO A 134 -27.62 8.64 13.82
CA PRO A 134 -26.72 9.72 13.43
C PRO A 134 -26.05 9.41 12.09
N ASN A 135 -26.24 10.31 11.13
CA ASN A 135 -25.53 10.29 9.86
C ASN A 135 -24.49 11.42 9.85
N PRO A 136 -23.30 11.20 10.45
CA PRO A 136 -22.26 12.21 10.49
C PRO A 136 -21.71 12.51 9.10
N ASN A 137 -21.18 13.72 8.95
CA ASN A 137 -20.19 14.01 7.92
C ASN A 137 -18.81 13.78 8.54
N MET A 138 -17.95 12.99 7.89
CA MET A 138 -16.63 12.61 8.38
C MET A 138 -15.55 13.16 7.46
N TYR A 139 -14.84 14.21 7.92
CA TYR A 139 -13.61 14.67 7.27
C TYR A 139 -12.41 13.91 7.84
N MET A 140 -11.50 13.44 7.00
CA MET A 140 -10.32 12.69 7.45
C MET A 140 -9.04 13.11 6.71
N ILE A 141 -7.91 13.07 7.42
CA ILE A 141 -6.58 13.23 6.85
C ILE A 141 -5.71 12.04 7.28
N ALA A 142 -5.34 11.21 6.32
CA ALA A 142 -4.48 10.06 6.53
C ALA A 142 -3.00 10.44 6.41
N GLY A 143 -2.16 9.99 7.34
CA GLY A 143 -0.71 10.10 7.22
C GLY A 143 -0.17 9.23 6.08
N GLY A 144 0.88 9.67 5.39
CA GLY A 144 1.38 8.98 4.18
C GLY A 144 1.81 7.52 4.41
N LYS A 145 2.18 7.13 5.63
CA LYS A 145 2.49 5.73 6.00
C LYS A 145 1.23 4.85 6.18
N PHE A 146 0.10 5.44 6.56
CA PHE A 146 -1.18 4.77 6.76
C PHE A 146 -1.84 4.33 5.45
N GLN A 147 -1.43 4.89 4.29
CA GLN A 147 -2.01 4.61 2.97
C GLN A 147 -2.14 3.10 2.66
N LYS A 148 -1.23 2.26 3.19
CA LYS A 148 -1.26 0.78 3.06
C LYS A 148 -2.47 0.10 3.71
N PHE A 149 -3.12 0.75 4.69
CA PHE A 149 -4.31 0.27 5.40
C PHE A 149 -5.59 1.01 4.96
N LEU A 150 -5.47 2.11 4.23
CA LEU A 150 -6.56 3.07 4.02
C LEU A 150 -7.79 2.45 3.33
N ASP A 151 -7.61 1.59 2.32
CA ASP A 151 -8.72 0.87 1.67
C ASP A 151 -9.43 -0.15 2.59
N HIS A 152 -8.76 -0.67 3.62
CA HIS A 152 -9.36 -1.56 4.64
C HIS A 152 -10.08 -0.73 5.71
N PHE A 153 -9.41 0.30 6.23
CA PHE A 153 -9.98 1.24 7.21
C PHE A 153 -11.26 1.91 6.68
N LEU A 154 -11.26 2.39 5.43
CA LEU A 154 -12.45 3.03 4.84
C LEU A 154 -13.61 2.05 4.62
N LYS A 155 -13.35 0.77 4.31
CA LYS A 155 -14.40 -0.27 4.28
C LYS A 155 -14.97 -0.52 5.69
N GLY A 156 -14.12 -0.44 6.71
CA GLY A 156 -14.54 -0.48 8.11
C GLY A 156 -15.45 0.68 8.51
N VAL A 157 -15.08 1.90 8.13
CA VAL A 157 -15.90 3.10 8.33
C VAL A 157 -17.19 3.05 7.49
N ASP A 158 -17.17 2.47 6.28
CA ASP A 158 -18.36 2.22 5.48
C ASP A 158 -19.28 1.16 6.11
N LEU A 159 -18.74 0.17 6.82
CA LEU A 159 -19.51 -0.85 7.53
C LEU A 159 -20.11 -0.33 8.85
N ALA A 160 -19.35 0.47 9.61
CA ALA A 160 -19.82 1.10 10.85
C ALA A 160 -20.82 2.24 10.60
N PHE A 161 -20.62 3.02 9.53
CA PHE A 161 -21.42 4.21 9.21
C PHE A 161 -21.84 4.23 7.72
N PRO A 162 -22.70 3.30 7.27
CA PRO A 162 -23.01 3.12 5.84
C PRO A 162 -23.63 4.34 5.15
N SER A 163 -24.35 5.18 5.91
CA SER A 163 -25.02 6.39 5.42
C SER A 163 -24.32 7.71 5.78
N ALA A 164 -23.14 7.64 6.42
CA ALA A 164 -22.32 8.84 6.68
C ALA A 164 -21.58 9.32 5.42
N VAL A 165 -21.44 10.63 5.28
CA VAL A 165 -20.69 11.26 4.18
C VAL A 165 -19.22 11.31 4.56
N LYS A 166 -18.40 10.39 4.04
CA LYS A 166 -16.95 10.36 4.32
C LYS A 166 -16.16 10.99 3.17
N PHE A 167 -15.20 11.84 3.52
CA PHE A 167 -14.32 12.49 2.56
C PHE A 167 -12.97 12.84 3.20
N GLY A 168 -11.92 12.93 2.40
CA GLY A 168 -10.58 13.19 2.94
C GLY A 168 -9.44 13.08 1.96
N SER A 169 -8.22 13.11 2.50
CA SER A 169 -6.99 13.03 1.71
C SER A 169 -5.82 12.38 2.46
N VAL A 170 -4.80 11.98 1.69
CA VAL A 170 -3.53 11.46 2.18
C VAL A 170 -2.52 12.61 2.22
N ALA A 171 -2.04 12.96 3.42
CA ALA A 171 -1.07 14.02 3.64
C ALA A 171 0.21 13.82 2.81
N SER A 172 0.81 14.92 2.35
CA SER A 172 1.87 14.90 1.34
C SER A 172 3.08 15.77 1.74
N SER A 173 4.14 15.67 0.94
CA SER A 173 5.32 16.52 1.08
C SER A 173 5.98 16.74 -0.28
N VAL A 174 6.67 17.87 -0.45
CA VAL A 174 7.48 18.18 -1.65
C VAL A 174 8.67 17.23 -1.82
N SER A 175 9.11 16.58 -0.74
CA SER A 175 10.28 15.70 -0.73
C SER A 175 9.89 14.28 -0.30
N SER A 176 10.26 13.30 -1.13
CA SER A 176 10.09 11.87 -0.83
C SER A 176 10.98 11.38 0.32
N LEU A 177 11.93 12.20 0.79
CA LEU A 177 12.76 11.94 1.97
C LEU A 177 12.10 12.39 3.29
N SER A 178 10.96 13.08 3.25
CA SER A 178 10.24 13.57 4.43
C SER A 178 8.86 12.92 4.56
N THR A 179 8.54 12.44 5.76
CA THR A 179 7.21 11.91 6.07
C THR A 179 6.25 13.07 6.31
N ALA A 180 5.09 13.05 5.64
CA ALA A 180 4.03 14.02 5.88
C ALA A 180 3.42 13.83 7.28
N ARG A 181 3.18 14.94 7.99
CA ARG A 181 2.61 14.92 9.35
C ARG A 181 1.15 15.34 9.33
N ILE A 182 0.36 14.79 10.24
CA ILE A 182 -1.03 15.17 10.50
C ILE A 182 -1.15 15.76 11.91
N TYR A 183 -2.05 16.72 12.08
CA TYR A 183 -2.25 17.46 13.32
C TYR A 183 -3.67 17.21 13.85
N SER A 184 -3.80 17.01 15.17
CA SER A 184 -5.09 17.01 15.87
C SER A 184 -5.01 17.85 17.15
N TYR A 185 -6.11 18.51 17.50
CA TYR A 185 -6.32 19.14 18.78
C TYR A 185 -7.82 19.22 19.10
N SER A 186 -8.16 18.96 20.36
CA SER A 186 -9.47 19.23 20.97
C SER A 186 -9.26 20.09 22.22
N HIS A 187 -10.18 21.03 22.48
CA HIS A 187 -10.17 21.83 23.70
C HIS A 187 -10.54 20.98 24.93
N ASP A 188 -11.56 20.14 24.80
CA ASP A 188 -12.12 19.33 25.89
C ASP A 188 -11.33 18.04 26.15
N ASN A 189 -10.51 17.60 25.19
CA ASN A 189 -9.57 16.48 25.35
C ASN A 189 -8.12 16.91 25.06
N PRO A 190 -7.38 17.38 26.08
CA PRO A 190 -5.97 17.72 25.95
C PRO A 190 -5.05 16.55 25.60
N ASP A 191 -5.43 15.32 25.97
CA ASP A 191 -4.59 14.13 25.78
C ASP A 191 -4.70 13.52 24.37
N SER A 192 -5.71 13.91 23.57
CA SER A 192 -5.81 13.56 22.14
C SER A 192 -5.12 14.56 21.20
N GLN A 193 -4.52 15.62 21.74
CA GLN A 193 -3.76 16.62 20.97
C GLN A 193 -2.42 16.04 20.51
N GLY A 194 -2.04 16.26 19.25
CA GLY A 194 -0.77 15.73 18.76
C GLY A 194 -0.36 16.08 17.33
N ILE A 195 0.90 15.74 17.04
CA ILE A 195 1.51 15.77 15.71
C ILE A 195 1.96 14.35 15.38
N PHE A 196 1.29 13.71 14.42
CA PHE A 196 1.48 12.29 14.11
C PHE A 196 2.15 12.11 12.74
N ASN A 197 3.07 11.14 12.65
CA ASN A 197 3.78 10.80 11.40
C ASN A 197 3.11 9.63 10.63
N SER A 198 2.03 9.09 11.18
CA SER A 198 1.10 8.13 10.57
C SER A 198 -0.23 8.18 11.34
N GLY A 199 -1.15 7.27 11.05
CA GLY A 199 -2.51 7.28 11.55
C GLY A 199 -3.48 8.01 10.62
N VAL A 200 -4.72 8.16 11.06
CA VAL A 200 -5.73 9.05 10.48
C VAL A 200 -6.17 10.01 11.59
N VAL A 201 -6.16 11.31 11.31
CA VAL A 201 -6.91 12.29 12.09
C VAL A 201 -8.26 12.49 11.41
N GLY A 202 -9.34 12.46 12.19
CA GLY A 202 -10.70 12.64 11.71
C GLY A 202 -11.45 13.75 12.45
N VAL A 203 -12.48 14.27 11.78
CA VAL A 203 -13.50 15.16 12.34
C VAL A 203 -14.86 14.58 12.02
N THR A 204 -15.64 14.28 13.05
CA THR A 204 -17.06 13.95 12.94
C THR A 204 -17.87 15.25 13.08
N MET A 205 -18.88 15.43 12.23
CA MET A 205 -19.77 16.60 12.24
C MET A 205 -21.24 16.14 12.14
N VAL A 206 -22.01 16.32 13.21
CA VAL A 206 -23.43 15.93 13.33
C VAL A 206 -24.29 17.17 13.60
N GLY A 207 -25.33 17.41 12.80
CA GLY A 207 -26.21 18.58 12.98
C GLY A 207 -26.70 19.22 11.67
N ASP A 208 -26.96 20.52 11.68
CA ASP A 208 -27.41 21.32 10.52
C ASP A 208 -26.27 21.65 9.54
N ILE A 209 -25.59 20.59 9.07
CA ILE A 209 -24.50 20.64 8.09
C ILE A 209 -24.72 19.63 6.97
N GLU A 210 -24.73 20.12 5.74
CA GLU A 210 -24.76 19.33 4.51
C GLU A 210 -23.41 19.46 3.79
N VAL A 211 -22.84 18.31 3.41
CA VAL A 211 -21.55 18.23 2.72
C VAL A 211 -21.71 17.49 1.41
N LYS A 212 -21.31 18.13 0.30
CA LYS A 212 -21.40 17.59 -1.07
C LYS A 212 -19.97 17.39 -1.62
N PRO A 213 -19.34 16.23 -1.37
CA PRO A 213 -18.05 15.89 -1.97
C PRO A 213 -18.22 15.53 -3.45
N MET A 214 -17.30 16.03 -4.27
CA MET A 214 -17.26 15.81 -5.72
C MET A 214 -15.83 15.44 -6.12
N ILE A 215 -15.68 14.32 -6.83
CA ILE A 215 -14.38 13.84 -7.34
C ILE A 215 -14.27 14.19 -8.83
N ALA A 216 -13.16 14.80 -9.23
CA ALA A 216 -12.72 14.91 -10.62
C ALA A 216 -11.56 13.92 -10.85
N GLN A 217 -11.79 12.85 -11.61
CA GLN A 217 -10.84 11.72 -11.72
C GLN A 217 -9.60 12.04 -12.56
N GLY A 218 -9.62 13.11 -13.36
CA GLY A 218 -8.50 13.60 -14.18
C GLY A 218 -8.30 12.86 -15.48
N ALA A 219 -9.37 12.29 -16.07
CA ALA A 219 -9.22 11.27 -17.11
C ALA A 219 -10.33 11.32 -18.17
N ARG A 220 -9.94 11.44 -19.45
CA ARG A 220 -10.87 11.36 -20.59
C ARG A 220 -10.99 9.93 -21.11
N VAL A 221 -12.17 9.59 -21.62
CA VAL A 221 -12.44 8.27 -22.25
C VAL A 221 -11.62 8.12 -23.53
N VAL A 222 -11.03 6.93 -23.72
CA VAL A 222 -10.34 6.54 -24.96
C VAL A 222 -10.89 5.21 -25.45
N GLY A 223 -11.29 5.16 -26.72
CA GLY A 223 -11.87 3.98 -27.34
C GLY A 223 -13.36 3.73 -27.00
N PRO A 224 -13.92 2.60 -27.46
CA PRO A 224 -15.32 2.24 -27.25
C PRO A 224 -15.57 1.60 -25.87
N THR A 225 -16.83 1.22 -25.62
CA THR A 225 -17.21 0.41 -24.45
C THR A 225 -16.93 -1.08 -24.72
N TYR A 226 -16.33 -1.75 -23.74
CA TYR A 226 -16.05 -3.18 -23.75
C TYR A 226 -16.82 -3.89 -22.64
N ARG A 227 -16.97 -5.21 -22.78
CA ARG A 227 -17.59 -6.10 -21.80
C ARG A 227 -16.59 -7.17 -21.37
N VAL A 228 -16.44 -7.40 -20.08
CA VAL A 228 -15.62 -8.49 -19.51
C VAL A 228 -16.24 -9.83 -19.89
N VAL A 229 -15.46 -10.71 -20.52
CA VAL A 229 -15.87 -12.08 -20.85
C VAL A 229 -15.29 -13.08 -19.85
N ASP A 230 -14.04 -12.85 -19.43
CA ASP A 230 -13.34 -13.61 -18.38
C ASP A 230 -12.62 -12.64 -17.45
N GLY A 231 -12.90 -12.77 -16.15
CA GLY A 231 -12.26 -12.05 -15.07
C GLY A 231 -12.75 -12.57 -13.71
N ASN A 232 -11.97 -12.34 -12.66
CA ASN A 232 -12.31 -12.60 -11.26
C ASN A 232 -11.42 -11.78 -10.33
N ASP A 233 -11.87 -11.53 -9.10
CA ASP A 233 -11.17 -10.75 -8.08
C ASP A 233 -10.78 -9.37 -8.63
N SER A 234 -9.49 -9.07 -8.83
CA SER A 234 -9.03 -7.83 -9.44
C SER A 234 -8.57 -7.98 -10.91
N ILE A 235 -8.76 -9.15 -11.54
CA ILE A 235 -8.17 -9.50 -12.84
C ILE A 235 -9.23 -9.50 -13.95
N VAL A 236 -8.97 -8.78 -15.05
CA VAL A 236 -9.69 -8.90 -16.32
C VAL A 236 -8.80 -9.65 -17.31
N ARG A 237 -9.21 -10.83 -17.79
CA ARG A 237 -8.44 -11.63 -18.76
C ARG A 237 -8.81 -11.31 -20.20
N SER A 238 -10.10 -11.42 -20.52
CA SER A 238 -10.59 -11.17 -21.87
C SER A 238 -11.83 -10.27 -21.89
N ILE A 239 -11.91 -9.47 -22.95
CA ILE A 239 -12.97 -8.51 -23.21
C ILE A 239 -13.49 -8.68 -24.65
N VAL A 240 -14.75 -8.36 -24.85
CA VAL A 240 -15.37 -8.19 -26.18
C VAL A 240 -15.87 -6.75 -26.31
N LEU A 241 -16.08 -6.26 -27.53
CA LEU A 241 -16.78 -5.00 -27.74
C LEU A 241 -18.22 -5.13 -27.24
N ASP A 242 -18.76 -4.12 -26.56
CA ASP A 242 -20.13 -4.23 -26.05
C ASP A 242 -21.15 -4.02 -27.17
N ASP A 243 -21.94 -5.06 -27.48
CA ASP A 243 -22.94 -5.08 -28.57
C ASP A 243 -24.01 -3.97 -28.47
N THR A 244 -24.10 -3.28 -27.32
CA THR A 244 -25.00 -2.13 -27.12
C THR A 244 -24.54 -0.84 -27.83
N PHE A 245 -23.42 -0.89 -28.56
CA PHE A 245 -22.91 0.18 -29.43
C PHE A 245 -23.63 0.18 -30.81
N GLY A 246 -24.95 0.40 -30.84
CA GLY A 246 -25.69 0.39 -32.12
C GLY A 246 -27.21 0.54 -32.11
N SER A 247 -27.87 0.76 -30.97
CA SER A 247 -29.29 1.14 -30.97
C SER A 247 -29.43 2.61 -31.36
N GLU A 248 -30.20 2.90 -32.42
CA GLU A 248 -30.51 4.24 -32.93
C GLU A 248 -29.32 5.04 -33.52
N SER A 249 -28.69 4.46 -34.54
CA SER A 249 -28.37 5.26 -35.73
C SER A 249 -29.32 4.86 -36.86
N THR A 250 -30.34 5.67 -37.12
CA THR A 250 -31.19 5.57 -38.32
C THR A 250 -30.38 5.96 -39.56
N ILE A 251 -29.61 5.02 -40.09
CA ILE A 251 -29.01 5.12 -41.42
C ILE A 251 -30.08 4.76 -42.45
N GLU A 252 -31.08 5.63 -42.58
CA GLU A 252 -31.72 5.85 -43.86
C GLU A 252 -30.72 6.59 -44.78
N ASP A 253 -30.88 6.47 -46.10
CA ASP A 253 -30.00 7.06 -47.12
C ASP A 253 -28.51 6.64 -47.14
N VAL A 254 -28.25 5.33 -47.38
CA VAL A 254 -27.11 4.91 -48.21
C VAL A 254 -27.62 4.17 -49.45
N LYS A 255 -27.35 4.73 -50.64
CA LYS A 255 -27.86 4.23 -51.93
C LYS A 255 -27.17 2.95 -52.37
N GLU A 256 -27.92 2.09 -53.08
CA GLU A 256 -27.44 0.82 -53.66
C GLU A 256 -26.30 1.01 -54.67
N SER A 257 -25.05 1.10 -54.17
CA SER A 257 -23.85 1.25 -55.00
C SER A 257 -22.54 0.81 -54.33
N ASP A 258 -22.62 0.03 -53.24
CA ASP A 258 -21.43 -0.56 -52.60
C ASP A 258 -21.17 -1.99 -53.11
N SER A 259 -19.90 -2.28 -53.40
CA SER A 259 -19.45 -3.56 -53.95
C SER A 259 -19.52 -4.69 -52.93
N GLU A 260 -19.69 -5.93 -53.43
CA GLU A 260 -19.77 -7.14 -52.59
C GLU A 260 -18.53 -7.29 -51.67
N LEU A 261 -17.36 -6.85 -52.15
CA LEU A 261 -16.11 -6.76 -51.37
C LEU A 261 -16.28 -5.95 -50.09
N LYS A 262 -16.77 -4.70 -50.16
CA LYS A 262 -17.01 -3.88 -48.95
C LYS A 262 -18.00 -4.54 -48.00
N ARG A 263 -19.02 -5.22 -48.54
CA ARG A 263 -20.05 -5.91 -47.74
C ARG A 263 -19.48 -7.14 -47.03
N ALA A 264 -18.57 -7.87 -47.68
CA ALA A 264 -17.82 -8.96 -47.07
C ALA A 264 -16.79 -8.47 -46.04
N GLU A 265 -16.04 -7.41 -46.32
CA GLU A 265 -15.10 -6.76 -45.39
C GLU A 265 -15.82 -6.25 -44.14
N LYS A 266 -16.95 -5.55 -44.30
CA LYS A 266 -17.76 -5.08 -43.17
C LYS A 266 -18.28 -6.24 -42.32
N LYS A 267 -18.82 -7.29 -42.95
CA LYS A 267 -19.28 -8.48 -42.22
C LYS A 267 -18.12 -9.18 -41.48
N MET A 268 -16.96 -9.32 -42.13
CA MET A 268 -15.79 -9.92 -41.50
C MET A 268 -15.27 -9.09 -40.31
N ALA A 269 -15.38 -7.76 -40.36
CA ALA A 269 -15.09 -6.90 -39.22
C ALA A 269 -16.13 -7.03 -38.09
N GLU A 270 -17.42 -7.16 -38.42
CA GLU A 270 -18.51 -7.42 -37.47
C GLU A 270 -18.37 -8.80 -36.79
N ASP A 271 -17.98 -9.84 -37.53
CA ASP A 271 -17.72 -11.18 -36.99
C ASP A 271 -16.44 -11.19 -36.13
N MET A 272 -15.39 -10.45 -36.51
CA MET A 272 -14.15 -10.26 -35.73
C MET A 272 -14.33 -9.41 -34.47
N SER A 273 -15.37 -8.56 -34.41
CA SER A 273 -15.63 -7.69 -33.24
C SER A 273 -16.17 -8.45 -32.02
N LYS A 274 -16.83 -9.60 -32.27
CA LYS A 274 -17.52 -10.45 -31.30
C LYS A 274 -16.64 -11.54 -30.69
N LEU A 275 -15.41 -11.71 -31.19
CA LEU A 275 -14.44 -12.62 -30.61
C LEU A 275 -13.87 -12.01 -29.32
N PRO A 276 -13.86 -12.74 -28.18
CA PRO A 276 -13.16 -12.30 -26.97
C PRO A 276 -11.67 -12.13 -27.25
N LYS A 277 -11.12 -10.98 -26.83
CA LYS A 277 -9.71 -10.61 -27.00
C LYS A 277 -9.04 -10.41 -25.64
N PRO A 278 -7.73 -10.68 -25.53
CA PRO A 278 -6.95 -10.21 -24.41
C PRO A 278 -6.96 -8.68 -24.30
N VAL A 279 -7.07 -8.16 -23.08
CA VAL A 279 -7.18 -6.71 -22.82
C VAL A 279 -6.00 -5.93 -23.41
N LEU A 280 -4.78 -6.42 -23.21
CA LEU A 280 -3.57 -5.78 -23.73
C LEU A 280 -3.45 -5.84 -25.26
N ALA A 281 -4.08 -6.80 -25.94
CA ALA A 281 -4.08 -6.83 -27.40
C ALA A 281 -4.86 -5.62 -27.94
N GLU A 282 -6.01 -5.34 -27.35
CA GLU A 282 -6.86 -4.20 -27.71
C GLU A 282 -6.22 -2.86 -27.32
N VAL A 283 -5.61 -2.76 -26.11
CA VAL A 283 -4.82 -1.57 -25.70
C VAL A 283 -3.70 -1.29 -26.71
N ASN A 284 -2.95 -2.32 -27.14
CA ASN A 284 -1.88 -2.16 -28.13
C ASN A 284 -2.38 -1.80 -29.55
N MET A 285 -3.65 -2.02 -29.86
CA MET A 285 -4.27 -1.52 -31.10
C MET A 285 -4.78 -0.08 -30.93
N MET A 286 -5.30 0.26 -29.76
CA MET A 286 -5.82 1.60 -29.42
C MET A 286 -4.69 2.64 -29.28
N VAL A 287 -3.62 2.31 -28.55
CA VAL A 287 -2.46 3.20 -28.31
C VAL A 287 -1.80 3.66 -29.62
N LYS A 288 -1.87 2.87 -30.69
CA LYS A 288 -1.37 3.24 -32.04
C LYS A 288 -2.18 4.33 -32.75
N ARG A 289 -3.30 4.78 -32.15
CA ARG A 289 -4.19 5.82 -32.68
C ARG A 289 -4.16 7.11 -31.85
N LEU A 290 -3.33 7.15 -30.81
CA LEU A 290 -3.16 8.29 -29.90
C LEU A 290 -1.93 9.11 -30.31
N ASP A 291 -1.87 10.37 -29.92
CA ASP A 291 -0.67 11.20 -30.12
C ASP A 291 0.51 10.73 -29.26
N ASP A 292 1.69 11.33 -29.47
CA ASP A 292 2.93 10.88 -28.82
C ASP A 292 2.93 11.08 -27.29
N ASP A 293 2.21 12.08 -26.76
CA ASP A 293 2.13 12.37 -25.33
C ASP A 293 1.08 11.48 -24.64
N GLU A 294 -0.10 11.29 -25.24
CA GLU A 294 -1.09 10.29 -24.81
C GLU A 294 -0.49 8.87 -24.84
N GLN A 295 0.27 8.54 -25.89
CA GLN A 295 1.04 7.31 -25.97
C GLN A 295 2.09 7.22 -24.85
N ALA A 296 2.83 8.29 -24.56
CA ALA A 296 3.83 8.30 -23.50
C ALA A 296 3.20 8.15 -22.10
N PHE A 297 2.00 8.70 -21.89
CA PHE A 297 1.22 8.47 -20.68
C PHE A 297 0.75 7.01 -20.57
N MET A 298 0.07 6.48 -21.59
CA MET A 298 -0.50 5.12 -21.58
C MET A 298 0.56 4.01 -21.46
N LYS A 299 1.80 4.27 -21.90
CA LYS A 299 2.96 3.37 -21.71
C LYS A 299 3.53 3.41 -20.28
N ARG A 300 3.16 4.39 -19.44
CA ARG A 300 3.56 4.53 -18.03
C ARG A 300 2.44 4.16 -17.06
N ALA A 301 1.21 4.58 -17.35
CA ALA A 301 0.03 4.37 -16.52
C ALA A 301 -1.18 4.07 -17.43
N LEU A 302 -1.55 2.79 -17.52
CA LEU A 302 -2.79 2.37 -18.18
C LEU A 302 -3.95 2.61 -17.20
N LEU A 303 -4.88 3.51 -17.57
CA LEU A 303 -6.09 3.77 -16.80
C LEU A 303 -7.28 2.99 -17.37
N ILE A 304 -8.05 2.37 -16.49
CA ILE A 304 -9.24 1.59 -16.82
C ILE A 304 -10.37 2.05 -15.92
N GLY A 305 -11.49 2.44 -16.53
CA GLY A 305 -12.75 2.63 -15.84
C GLY A 305 -13.57 1.35 -15.86
N VAL A 306 -14.06 0.94 -14.69
CA VAL A 306 -15.08 -0.12 -14.57
C VAL A 306 -16.43 0.56 -14.29
N GLU A 307 -17.48 0.12 -14.97
CA GLU A 307 -18.82 0.72 -14.85
C GLU A 307 -19.50 0.36 -13.52
N ARG A 308 -20.25 1.31 -12.98
CA ARG A 308 -21.02 1.12 -11.73
C ARG A 308 -22.33 0.36 -11.96
N ASN A 309 -22.80 -0.32 -10.92
CA ASN A 309 -24.14 -0.93 -10.82
C ASN A 309 -24.47 -2.03 -11.86
N TYR A 310 -23.47 -2.80 -12.31
CA TYR A 310 -23.73 -3.93 -13.20
C TYR A 310 -24.67 -4.96 -12.56
N GLY A 311 -25.83 -5.20 -13.19
CA GLY A 311 -26.84 -6.17 -12.74
C GLY A 311 -27.97 -5.62 -11.85
N VAL A 312 -27.94 -4.34 -11.46
CA VAL A 312 -29.01 -3.76 -10.62
C VAL A 312 -30.22 -3.35 -11.48
N SER A 313 -31.40 -3.92 -11.20
CA SER A 313 -32.63 -3.64 -11.95
C SER A 313 -33.36 -2.39 -11.44
N THR A 314 -32.86 -1.21 -11.78
CA THR A 314 -33.53 0.09 -11.57
C THR A 314 -33.85 0.80 -12.90
N PRO A 315 -34.86 1.71 -12.96
CA PRO A 315 -35.48 2.06 -14.23
C PRO A 315 -34.61 2.88 -15.20
N THR A 316 -34.47 2.35 -16.43
CA THR A 316 -34.29 3.07 -17.71
C THR A 316 -33.13 4.08 -17.89
N THR A 317 -32.33 3.84 -18.93
CA THR A 317 -31.46 4.81 -19.65
C THR A 317 -30.27 5.42 -18.89
N VAL A 318 -29.22 4.60 -18.74
CA VAL A 318 -27.81 5.05 -18.80
C VAL A 318 -27.32 4.84 -20.24
N PRO A 319 -27.16 5.89 -21.07
CA PRO A 319 -26.80 5.75 -22.49
C PRO A 319 -25.32 5.41 -22.72
N ASN A 320 -25.01 4.83 -23.88
CA ASN A 320 -23.66 4.37 -24.22
C ASN A 320 -22.79 5.43 -24.89
N THR A 321 -21.57 5.59 -24.37
CA THR A 321 -20.39 6.23 -24.97
C THR A 321 -20.55 7.71 -25.38
N VAL A 322 -19.44 8.44 -25.49
CA VAL A 322 -19.36 9.92 -25.62
C VAL A 322 -19.88 10.69 -24.40
N LYS A 323 -21.00 10.28 -23.79
CA LYS A 323 -21.73 11.01 -22.75
C LYS A 323 -21.14 11.01 -21.33
N GLU A 324 -19.83 10.83 -21.12
CA GLU A 324 -19.27 10.92 -19.75
C GLU A 324 -19.32 12.37 -19.22
N PHE A 325 -18.85 13.33 -20.02
CA PHE A 325 -18.96 14.76 -19.68
C PHE A 325 -20.42 15.25 -19.71
N GLU A 326 -21.28 14.67 -20.55
CA GLU A 326 -22.73 14.93 -20.46
C GLU A 326 -23.37 14.36 -19.17
N SER A 327 -22.92 13.19 -18.69
CA SER A 327 -23.39 12.61 -17.42
C SER A 327 -23.02 13.52 -16.26
N LEU A 328 -21.78 14.02 -16.24
CA LEU A 328 -21.33 15.04 -15.30
C LEU A 328 -22.16 16.31 -15.43
N ALA A 329 -22.22 16.94 -16.61
CA ALA A 329 -22.94 18.20 -16.83
C ALA A 329 -24.46 18.12 -16.66
N THR A 330 -25.06 16.92 -16.71
CA THR A 330 -26.48 16.69 -16.39
C THR A 330 -26.75 16.40 -14.91
N GLY A 331 -25.70 16.30 -14.06
CA GLY A 331 -25.79 16.05 -12.63
C GLY A 331 -25.77 14.57 -12.22
N LYS A 332 -25.63 13.64 -13.19
CA LYS A 332 -25.63 12.18 -12.93
C LYS A 332 -24.31 11.64 -12.37
N GLY A 333 -23.27 12.47 -12.33
CA GLY A 333 -21.93 12.07 -11.88
C GLY A 333 -21.21 11.15 -12.88
N HIS A 334 -20.12 10.54 -12.41
CA HIS A 334 -19.32 9.59 -13.19
C HIS A 334 -20.01 8.24 -13.32
N SER A 335 -20.09 7.72 -14.54
CA SER A 335 -20.58 6.36 -14.82
C SER A 335 -19.50 5.30 -14.58
N TYR A 336 -18.22 5.67 -14.70
CA TYR A 336 -17.07 4.78 -14.59
C TYR A 336 -16.17 5.16 -13.40
N LEU A 337 -15.78 4.16 -12.61
CA LEU A 337 -14.77 4.29 -11.57
C LEU A 337 -13.39 4.01 -12.17
N VAL A 338 -12.60 5.07 -12.39
CA VAL A 338 -11.27 5.00 -13.02
C VAL A 338 -10.24 4.53 -12.01
N ARG A 339 -9.51 3.47 -12.37
CA ARG A 339 -8.39 2.88 -11.63
C ARG A 339 -7.16 2.81 -12.52
N GLN A 340 -5.98 3.00 -11.93
CA GLN A 340 -4.73 2.65 -12.59
C GLN A 340 -4.52 1.12 -12.52
N VAL A 341 -4.13 0.51 -13.64
CA VAL A 341 -3.72 -0.90 -13.68
C VAL A 341 -2.49 -1.10 -12.80
N ALA A 342 -2.58 -2.03 -11.84
CA ALA A 342 -1.50 -2.40 -10.94
C ALA A 342 -0.49 -3.35 -11.60
N SER A 343 -0.93 -4.24 -12.49
CA SER A 343 -0.05 -5.09 -13.30
C SER A 343 -0.71 -5.56 -14.60
N ALA A 344 0.10 -5.89 -15.60
CA ALA A 344 -0.34 -6.23 -16.95
C ALA A 344 0.21 -7.61 -17.39
N GLY A 345 -0.70 -8.52 -17.74
CA GLY A 345 -0.43 -9.90 -18.15
C GLY A 345 0.17 -10.02 -19.55
N MET A 346 1.45 -9.66 -19.73
CA MET A 346 2.25 -9.80 -20.96
C MET A 346 2.12 -11.08 -21.85
N ARG A 347 1.48 -12.18 -21.43
CA ARG A 347 1.38 -13.48 -22.17
C ARG A 347 -0.07 -13.81 -22.53
N ASP A 348 -0.93 -13.85 -21.52
CA ASP A 348 -2.39 -14.04 -21.62
C ASP A 348 -3.12 -12.76 -22.02
N GLY A 349 -2.44 -11.62 -21.95
CA GLY A 349 -2.91 -10.27 -22.24
C GLY A 349 -3.89 -9.69 -21.23
N SER A 350 -3.95 -10.24 -20.01
CA SER A 350 -4.81 -9.74 -18.92
C SER A 350 -4.34 -8.42 -18.33
N VAL A 351 -5.17 -7.82 -17.47
CA VAL A 351 -4.82 -6.68 -16.61
C VAL A 351 -5.33 -6.90 -15.20
N THR A 352 -4.65 -6.33 -14.22
CA THR A 352 -4.96 -6.47 -12.79
C THR A 352 -5.14 -5.08 -12.16
N MET A 353 -6.30 -4.84 -11.56
CA MET A 353 -6.56 -3.69 -10.67
C MET A 353 -5.83 -3.88 -9.34
N PRO A 354 -5.62 -2.81 -8.53
CA PRO A 354 -5.13 -2.94 -7.17
C PRO A 354 -6.01 -3.90 -6.35
N LYS A 355 -5.41 -4.83 -5.60
CA LYS A 355 -6.13 -5.89 -4.88
C LYS A 355 -7.19 -5.28 -3.94
N GLY A 356 -8.44 -5.69 -4.08
CA GLY A 356 -9.55 -5.22 -3.24
C GLY A 356 -10.10 -3.83 -3.60
N SER A 357 -9.64 -3.17 -4.67
CA SER A 357 -10.15 -1.85 -5.10
C SER A 357 -11.38 -1.90 -6.01
N VAL A 358 -11.63 -3.07 -6.62
CA VAL A 358 -12.78 -3.49 -7.44
C VAL A 358 -12.86 -5.03 -7.32
N ASP A 359 -14.06 -5.60 -7.34
CA ASP A 359 -14.30 -7.02 -7.64
C ASP A 359 -14.82 -7.15 -9.09
N ILE A 360 -14.14 -7.96 -9.90
CA ILE A 360 -14.34 -8.10 -11.35
C ILE A 360 -15.15 -9.37 -11.61
N THR A 361 -16.36 -9.21 -12.16
CA THR A 361 -17.18 -10.34 -12.60
C THR A 361 -17.42 -10.34 -14.10
N PRO A 362 -17.53 -11.52 -14.76
CA PRO A 362 -17.94 -11.61 -16.16
C PRO A 362 -19.26 -10.87 -16.44
N GLY A 363 -19.30 -10.14 -17.55
CA GLY A 363 -20.42 -9.31 -17.97
C GLY A 363 -20.28 -7.82 -17.64
N MET A 364 -19.44 -7.43 -16.68
CA MET A 364 -19.20 -6.01 -16.33
C MET A 364 -18.70 -5.19 -17.52
N ARG A 365 -19.03 -3.90 -17.56
CA ARG A 365 -18.60 -2.99 -18.62
C ARG A 365 -17.36 -2.19 -18.24
N LEU A 366 -16.51 -1.94 -19.23
CA LEU A 366 -15.15 -1.45 -19.11
C LEU A 366 -14.84 -0.43 -20.21
N ARG A 367 -14.05 0.60 -19.88
CA ARG A 367 -13.47 1.54 -20.85
C ARG A 367 -12.02 1.84 -20.49
N PHE A 368 -11.22 2.22 -21.48
CA PHE A 368 -9.90 2.77 -21.26
C PHE A 368 -9.98 4.29 -21.12
N PHE A 369 -9.01 4.85 -20.41
CA PHE A 369 -8.91 6.29 -20.18
C PHE A 369 -7.46 6.73 -20.36
N VAL A 370 -7.26 8.00 -20.71
CA VAL A 370 -5.97 8.69 -20.67
C VAL A 370 -6.12 9.94 -19.80
N ARG A 371 -4.99 10.44 -19.27
CA ARG A 371 -4.95 11.70 -18.54
C ARG A 371 -4.07 12.70 -19.28
N ASP A 372 -4.68 13.82 -19.61
CA ASP A 372 -4.12 14.97 -20.29
C ASP A 372 -4.64 16.26 -19.63
N SER A 373 -4.15 17.42 -20.06
CA SER A 373 -4.47 18.71 -19.41
C SER A 373 -5.79 19.34 -19.85
N GLU A 374 -6.38 18.88 -20.95
CA GLU A 374 -7.58 19.45 -21.59
C GLU A 374 -8.81 18.62 -21.21
N GLY A 375 -8.74 17.29 -21.32
CA GLY A 375 -9.75 16.38 -20.80
C GLY A 375 -9.99 16.54 -19.28
N ALA A 376 -8.95 16.85 -18.50
CA ALA A 376 -9.08 17.16 -17.08
C ALA A 376 -9.64 18.57 -16.78
N LYS A 377 -9.61 19.51 -17.74
CA LYS A 377 -10.33 20.80 -17.68
C LYS A 377 -11.81 20.60 -18.00
N ASP A 378 -12.10 19.92 -19.10
CA ASP A 378 -13.46 19.63 -19.56
C ASP A 378 -14.26 18.82 -18.52
N GLU A 379 -13.64 17.80 -17.93
CA GLU A 379 -14.21 17.01 -16.84
C GLU A 379 -14.61 17.88 -15.65
N LEU A 380 -13.72 18.79 -15.22
CA LEU A 380 -13.93 19.66 -14.07
C LEU A 380 -15.02 20.71 -14.35
N ALA A 381 -15.00 21.33 -15.53
CA ALA A 381 -16.05 22.24 -15.97
C ALA A 381 -17.42 21.53 -16.09
N ALA A 382 -17.44 20.29 -16.59
CA ALA A 382 -18.65 19.48 -16.66
C ALA A 382 -19.19 19.11 -15.27
N LEU A 383 -18.32 18.70 -14.34
CA LEU A 383 -18.67 18.39 -12.95
C LEU A 383 -19.33 19.59 -12.24
N TRP A 384 -18.70 20.77 -12.33
CA TRP A 384 -19.25 22.01 -11.74
C TRP A 384 -20.52 22.52 -12.45
N THR A 385 -20.67 22.26 -13.76
CA THR A 385 -21.92 22.53 -14.50
C THR A 385 -23.05 21.62 -14.03
N GLY A 386 -22.76 20.34 -13.77
CA GLY A 386 -23.70 19.40 -13.17
C GLY A 386 -24.18 19.83 -11.80
N TYR A 387 -23.24 20.25 -10.92
CA TYR A 387 -23.56 20.80 -9.61
C TYR A 387 -24.53 22.00 -9.71
N LYS A 388 -24.23 22.99 -10.56
CA LYS A 388 -25.13 24.14 -10.78
C LYS A 388 -26.50 23.72 -11.31
N LYS A 389 -26.54 22.74 -12.22
CA LYS A 389 -27.80 22.25 -12.79
C LYS A 389 -28.68 21.58 -11.73
N ILE A 390 -28.11 20.73 -10.86
CA ILE A 390 -28.86 20.12 -9.74
C ILE A 390 -29.43 21.21 -8.83
N ALA A 391 -28.60 22.17 -8.39
CA ALA A 391 -29.04 23.24 -7.48
C ALA A 391 -30.13 24.15 -8.09
N LEU A 392 -30.16 24.30 -9.41
CA LEU A 392 -31.23 24.99 -10.14
C LEU A 392 -32.49 24.11 -10.25
N GLU A 393 -32.36 22.82 -10.56
CA GLU A 393 -33.49 21.89 -10.65
C GLU A 393 -34.18 21.70 -9.29
N GLU A 394 -33.42 21.59 -8.19
CA GLU A 394 -33.94 21.58 -6.82
C GLU A 394 -34.77 22.85 -6.53
N ALA A 395 -34.27 24.03 -6.94
CA ALA A 395 -34.98 25.29 -6.76
C ALA A 395 -36.24 25.42 -7.64
N PHE A 396 -36.23 24.86 -8.86
CA PHE A 396 -37.42 24.79 -9.72
C PHE A 396 -38.48 23.81 -9.20
N GLU A 397 -38.07 22.73 -8.52
CA GLU A 397 -38.96 21.80 -7.81
C GLU A 397 -39.54 22.40 -6.52
N GLY A 398 -39.16 23.62 -6.14
CA GLY A 398 -39.62 24.29 -4.92
C GLY A 398 -38.97 23.76 -3.64
N LYS A 399 -37.85 23.02 -3.75
CA LYS A 399 -37.02 22.67 -2.59
C LYS A 399 -36.21 23.90 -2.16
N THR A 400 -35.76 23.86 -0.91
CA THR A 400 -34.71 24.76 -0.41
C THR A 400 -33.46 24.64 -1.27
N MET A 401 -33.00 25.77 -1.80
CA MET A 401 -31.74 25.83 -2.55
C MET A 401 -30.58 25.72 -1.55
N PHE A 402 -29.76 24.67 -1.69
CA PHE A 402 -28.53 24.50 -0.92
C PHE A 402 -27.60 25.71 -1.13
N LYS A 403 -27.21 26.36 -0.03
CA LYS A 403 -26.39 27.58 -0.02
C LYS A 403 -24.95 27.22 0.39
N PRO A 404 -23.99 27.23 -0.55
CA PRO A 404 -22.59 26.94 -0.24
C PRO A 404 -21.99 28.09 0.59
N ALA A 405 -21.37 27.76 1.72
CA ALA A 405 -20.63 28.69 2.58
C ALA A 405 -19.11 28.56 2.39
N ALA A 406 -18.63 27.34 2.14
CA ALA A 406 -17.22 27.05 1.88
C ALA A 406 -17.03 25.94 0.84
N CYS A 407 -15.83 25.91 0.24
CA CYS A 407 -15.35 24.78 -0.54
C CYS A 407 -13.95 24.37 -0.08
N LEU A 408 -13.74 23.07 0.14
CA LEU A 408 -12.42 22.48 0.38
C LEU A 408 -11.93 21.83 -0.92
N THR A 409 -10.91 22.42 -1.53
CA THR A 409 -10.31 22.02 -2.81
C THR A 409 -9.01 21.24 -2.55
N LEU A 410 -8.98 19.97 -2.90
CA LEU A 410 -7.94 19.01 -2.56
C LEU A 410 -7.34 18.34 -3.81
N PRO A 411 -6.54 19.04 -4.64
CA PRO A 411 -5.86 18.44 -5.78
C PRO A 411 -4.76 17.46 -5.37
N THR A 412 -4.51 16.45 -6.18
CA THR A 412 -3.35 15.55 -6.01
C THR A 412 -2.05 16.20 -6.49
N MET A 413 -0.89 15.77 -5.96
CA MET A 413 0.44 16.33 -6.26
C MET A 413 0.86 16.26 -7.75
N ASP A 414 0.16 15.48 -8.55
CA ASP A 414 0.33 15.35 -10.00
C ASP A 414 -0.65 16.24 -10.81
N ARG A 415 -1.62 16.91 -10.17
CA ARG A 415 -2.63 17.80 -10.79
C ARG A 415 -2.27 19.28 -10.77
N GLY A 416 -1.24 19.70 -10.04
CA GLY A 416 -0.82 21.10 -9.95
C GLY A 416 -0.19 21.66 -11.23
N GLN A 417 0.77 22.58 -11.09
CA GLN A 417 1.37 23.29 -12.23
C GLN A 417 1.99 22.35 -13.28
N LYS A 418 2.36 21.12 -12.88
CA LYS A 418 2.89 20.08 -13.75
C LYS A 418 1.89 19.54 -14.78
N LEU A 419 0.59 19.51 -14.47
CA LEU A 419 -0.45 19.00 -15.39
C LEU A 419 -1.01 20.12 -16.25
N PHE A 420 -1.47 21.20 -15.65
CA PHE A 420 -2.22 22.23 -16.37
C PHE A 420 -1.33 23.26 -17.08
N GLY A 421 -0.01 23.20 -16.87
CA GLY A 421 1.01 23.93 -17.62
C GLY A 421 1.13 25.41 -17.29
N ASP A 422 0.23 25.97 -16.48
CA ASP A 422 0.15 27.40 -16.25
C ASP A 422 1.29 27.90 -15.35
N ARG A 423 2.23 28.62 -15.98
CA ARG A 423 3.36 29.30 -15.34
C ARG A 423 3.21 30.83 -15.34
N GLY A 424 2.02 31.34 -15.67
CA GLY A 424 1.77 32.78 -15.84
C GLY A 424 0.60 33.33 -15.02
N ASN A 425 -0.45 32.54 -14.79
CA ASN A 425 -1.65 32.97 -14.08
C ASN A 425 -1.55 32.69 -12.56
N SER A 426 -1.95 33.65 -11.73
CA SER A 426 -1.79 33.58 -10.27
C SER A 426 -2.90 32.84 -9.54
N GLN A 427 -4.04 32.64 -10.20
CA GLN A 427 -5.10 31.74 -9.75
C GLN A 427 -4.82 30.35 -10.34
N GLY A 428 -4.55 29.36 -9.49
CA GLY A 428 -4.35 27.99 -9.94
C GLY A 428 -5.67 27.38 -10.44
N LEU A 429 -5.58 26.48 -11.42
CA LEU A 429 -6.74 26.15 -12.27
C LEU A 429 -7.95 25.63 -11.48
N GLU A 430 -7.75 24.72 -10.53
CA GLU A 430 -8.87 24.04 -9.88
C GLU A 430 -9.60 24.99 -8.93
N SER A 431 -8.87 25.70 -8.07
CA SER A 431 -9.44 26.72 -7.21
C SER A 431 -10.00 27.92 -7.99
N GLY A 432 -9.44 28.24 -9.16
CA GLY A 432 -9.98 29.20 -10.12
C GLY A 432 -11.39 28.80 -10.59
N ILE A 433 -11.56 27.58 -11.11
CA ILE A 433 -12.87 27.07 -11.58
C ILE A 433 -13.87 26.98 -10.42
N VAL A 434 -13.45 26.55 -9.21
CA VAL A 434 -14.32 26.59 -8.02
C VAL A 434 -14.81 28.03 -7.75
N THR A 435 -13.92 29.02 -7.86
CA THR A 435 -14.22 30.44 -7.59
C THR A 435 -15.13 31.04 -8.68
N GLU A 436 -14.93 30.68 -9.95
CA GLU A 436 -15.83 31.05 -11.05
C GLU A 436 -17.23 30.47 -10.87
N TYR A 437 -17.33 29.22 -10.42
CA TYR A 437 -18.62 28.56 -10.28
C TYR A 437 -19.37 28.96 -9.00
N LEU A 438 -18.70 29.07 -7.85
CA LEU A 438 -19.35 29.40 -6.58
C LEU A 438 -19.39 30.90 -6.25
N GLY A 439 -18.54 31.71 -6.89
CA GLY A 439 -18.38 33.14 -6.60
C GLY A 439 -17.46 33.41 -5.40
N SER A 440 -16.83 34.60 -5.39
CA SER A 440 -15.84 35.01 -4.37
C SER A 440 -16.38 35.15 -2.94
N THR A 441 -17.70 35.10 -2.74
CA THR A 441 -18.32 35.05 -1.41
C THR A 441 -18.18 33.71 -0.71
N VAL A 442 -17.86 32.64 -1.42
CA VAL A 442 -17.67 31.29 -0.86
C VAL A 442 -16.20 31.09 -0.51
N SER A 443 -15.92 30.71 0.75
CA SER A 443 -14.54 30.53 1.22
C SER A 443 -13.91 29.28 0.60
N ASN A 444 -13.02 29.46 -0.37
CA ASN A 444 -12.26 28.39 -1.02
C ASN A 444 -10.88 28.21 -0.35
N SER A 445 -10.54 26.97 0.02
CA SER A 445 -9.29 26.65 0.72
C SER A 445 -8.90 25.18 0.51
N GLY A 446 -7.68 24.78 0.89
CA GLY A 446 -7.29 23.37 0.87
C GLY A 446 -5.79 23.16 0.71
N PHE A 447 -5.40 22.04 0.09
CA PHE A 447 -4.00 21.63 -0.07
C PHE A 447 -3.77 20.51 -1.07
N PHE A 448 -2.55 20.47 -1.61
CA PHE A 448 -2.09 19.41 -2.51
C PHE A 448 -1.74 18.13 -1.74
N ASN A 449 -2.21 16.98 -2.19
CA ASN A 449 -2.18 15.73 -1.43
C ASN A 449 -1.68 14.51 -2.25
N ASN A 450 -1.39 13.39 -1.59
CA ASN A 450 -0.90 12.15 -2.23
C ASN A 450 -2.03 11.21 -2.71
N GLY A 451 -3.28 11.64 -2.58
CA GLY A 451 -4.47 10.89 -2.91
C GLY A 451 -5.66 11.44 -2.13
N VAL A 452 -6.84 11.43 -2.74
CA VAL A 452 -8.11 11.81 -2.12
C VAL A 452 -8.98 10.58 -1.90
N PHE A 453 -9.95 10.67 -1.01
CA PHE A 453 -10.97 9.64 -0.88
C PHE A 453 -12.33 10.24 -0.56
N ALA A 454 -13.36 9.71 -1.22
CA ALA A 454 -14.76 10.06 -1.02
C ALA A 454 -15.66 9.02 -1.73
N SER A 455 -16.98 9.14 -1.54
CA SER A 455 -17.97 8.60 -2.48
C SER A 455 -17.89 9.35 -3.83
N LEU A 456 -17.88 8.63 -4.95
CA LEU A 456 -17.77 9.23 -6.31
C LEU A 456 -19.03 10.01 -6.73
N TYR A 457 -20.16 9.78 -6.07
CA TYR A 457 -21.40 10.54 -6.23
C TYR A 457 -22.14 10.64 -4.87
N PRO A 458 -22.97 11.68 -4.63
CA PRO A 458 -23.70 11.85 -3.38
C PRO A 458 -24.63 10.67 -3.07
N GLY A 459 -24.53 10.11 -1.86
CA GLY A 459 -25.35 8.97 -1.42
C GLY A 459 -24.87 7.58 -1.86
N ALA A 460 -23.68 7.45 -2.48
CA ALA A 460 -23.03 6.14 -2.56
C ALA A 460 -22.48 5.74 -1.18
N SER A 461 -22.86 4.57 -0.66
CA SER A 461 -22.44 4.06 0.64
C SER A 461 -20.97 3.66 0.73
N GLN A 462 -20.34 3.36 -0.43
CA GLN A 462 -18.95 2.93 -0.53
C GLN A 462 -18.01 4.10 -0.88
N THR A 463 -17.07 4.36 0.02
CA THR A 463 -15.95 5.28 -0.15
C THR A 463 -14.88 4.66 -1.04
N SER A 464 -14.12 5.47 -1.79
CA SER A 464 -13.00 4.99 -2.60
C SER A 464 -11.80 5.92 -2.51
N VAL A 465 -10.60 5.35 -2.53
CA VAL A 465 -9.33 6.08 -2.67
C VAL A 465 -9.04 6.36 -4.15
N PHE A 466 -8.48 7.53 -4.43
CA PHE A 466 -8.07 8.01 -5.76
C PHE A 466 -6.69 8.69 -5.67
N GLY A 467 -5.64 8.05 -6.19
CA GLY A 467 -4.26 8.58 -6.11
C GLY A 467 -3.94 9.77 -7.04
N SER A 468 -4.87 10.13 -7.93
CA SER A 468 -4.64 11.01 -9.09
C SER A 468 -5.83 11.93 -9.43
N ALA A 469 -6.74 12.11 -8.47
CA ALA A 469 -7.97 12.89 -8.62
C ALA A 469 -7.93 14.22 -7.84
N GLY A 470 -8.80 15.16 -8.20
CA GLY A 470 -9.16 16.30 -7.37
C GLY A 470 -10.42 15.99 -6.56
N LEU A 471 -10.47 16.42 -5.30
CA LEU A 471 -11.68 16.38 -4.48
C LEU A 471 -12.10 17.82 -4.15
N HIS A 472 -13.34 18.16 -4.49
CA HIS A 472 -13.97 19.43 -4.17
C HIS A 472 -15.12 19.16 -3.21
N VAL A 473 -15.06 19.72 -2.01
CA VAL A 473 -16.06 19.47 -0.96
C VAL A 473 -16.83 20.75 -0.70
N VAL A 474 -18.07 20.82 -1.16
CA VAL A 474 -18.93 21.98 -0.93
C VAL A 474 -19.69 21.81 0.39
N ILE A 475 -19.67 22.83 1.24
CA ILE A 475 -20.19 22.77 2.61
C ILE A 475 -21.22 23.89 2.83
N GLY A 476 -22.36 23.56 3.43
CA GLY A 476 -23.43 24.49 3.80
C GLY A 476 -24.35 23.91 4.88
N ALA A 477 -25.47 24.58 5.17
CA ALA A 477 -26.51 24.08 6.07
C ALA A 477 -27.55 23.23 5.32
N LYS A 478 -28.27 22.35 6.03
CA LYS A 478 -29.40 21.56 5.50
C LYS A 478 -30.69 22.38 5.48
N SER A 479 -30.89 23.28 6.45
CA SER A 479 -32.13 24.05 6.60
C SER A 479 -32.07 25.43 5.94
N ASP A 480 -33.21 25.90 5.42
CA ASP A 480 -33.37 27.28 4.90
C ASP A 480 -33.63 28.31 6.02
N ARG A 481 -33.55 27.87 7.28
CA ARG A 481 -33.65 28.75 8.44
C ARG A 481 -32.26 29.26 8.80
N PRO A 482 -32.14 30.46 9.37
CA PRO A 482 -31.05 30.69 10.30
C PRO A 482 -31.25 29.75 11.51
N VAL A 483 -30.50 28.64 11.57
CA VAL A 483 -30.01 28.02 12.81
C VAL A 483 -31.09 27.81 13.89
N TRP A 484 -31.97 26.79 13.72
CA TRP A 484 -32.54 25.94 14.80
C TRP A 484 -33.68 24.96 14.37
N GLY A 485 -33.52 23.68 14.75
CA GLY A 485 -34.51 22.92 15.56
C GLY A 485 -35.51 21.92 14.93
N GLY A 486 -35.36 20.61 15.27
CA GLY A 486 -36.41 19.85 16.00
C GLY A 486 -37.13 18.59 15.42
N GLY A 487 -36.52 17.39 15.55
CA GLY A 487 -37.13 16.12 16.05
C GLY A 487 -38.18 15.28 15.26
N GLY A 488 -38.04 13.93 15.28
CA GLY A 488 -39.09 12.93 14.93
C GLY A 488 -38.59 11.51 14.55
N GLU A 489 -39.20 10.44 15.08
CA GLU A 489 -38.88 8.99 14.88
C GLU A 489 -39.79 8.34 13.78
N GLU A 490 -39.78 7.05 13.36
CA GLU A 490 -39.43 5.72 13.95
C GLU A 490 -39.08 4.61 12.89
N GLN A 491 -38.35 3.55 13.29
CA GLN A 491 -38.54 2.07 13.06
C GLN A 491 -38.84 1.45 11.64
N ASN A 492 -38.55 0.17 11.25
CA ASN A 492 -38.05 -1.08 11.89
C ASN A 492 -37.58 -2.17 10.85
N GLY A 493 -36.76 -3.17 11.27
CA GLY A 493 -36.57 -4.52 10.63
C GLY A 493 -35.33 -4.71 9.71
N ALA A 494 -34.44 -5.73 9.79
CA ALA A 494 -34.52 -7.21 10.01
C ALA A 494 -34.84 -8.02 8.71
N ASP A 495 -34.14 -9.08 8.26
CA ASP A 495 -32.96 -9.89 8.69
C ASP A 495 -32.03 -10.19 7.44
N ALA A 496 -31.03 -11.10 7.32
CA ALA A 496 -30.47 -12.25 8.09
C ALA A 496 -29.02 -12.63 7.62
N GLU A 497 -28.34 -13.56 8.31
CA GLU A 497 -26.93 -14.00 8.06
C GLU A 497 -26.70 -15.05 6.94
N LYS A 498 -25.41 -15.23 6.52
CA LYS A 498 -24.82 -16.54 6.10
C LYS A 498 -23.28 -16.57 6.01
N GLN A 499 -22.65 -17.48 6.76
CA GLN A 499 -21.19 -17.75 6.76
C GLN A 499 -20.70 -18.56 5.54
N LYS A 500 -19.41 -18.42 5.17
CA LYS A 500 -18.63 -19.40 4.37
C LYS A 500 -17.15 -19.43 4.77
N THR A 501 -16.47 -20.54 4.44
CA THR A 501 -15.10 -20.89 4.87
C THR A 501 -14.09 -20.92 3.72
N SER A 502 -12.80 -20.78 4.07
CA SER A 502 -11.66 -20.69 3.14
C SER A 502 -11.37 -21.97 2.32
N PRO A 503 -10.82 -21.88 1.09
CA PRO A 503 -10.57 -23.03 0.22
C PRO A 503 -9.17 -23.65 0.33
N SER A 504 -9.05 -24.93 -0.04
CA SER A 504 -7.79 -25.70 -0.06
C SER A 504 -7.29 -26.04 -1.48
N LEU A 505 -5.98 -25.93 -1.73
CA LEU A 505 -5.36 -26.25 -3.02
C LEU A 505 -5.28 -27.77 -3.31
N LYS A 506 -5.25 -28.15 -4.60
CA LYS A 506 -5.11 -29.53 -5.07
C LYS A 506 -3.64 -29.89 -5.35
N LYS A 507 -3.24 -31.11 -5.01
CA LYS A 507 -1.86 -31.61 -5.24
C LYS A 507 -1.63 -32.02 -6.69
N ILE A 508 -0.58 -31.46 -7.29
CA ILE A 508 0.18 -31.99 -8.43
C ILE A 508 1.65 -31.97 -7.95
N ALA A 509 2.42 -33.02 -8.21
CA ALA A 509 3.82 -33.09 -7.76
C ALA A 509 4.73 -32.13 -8.54
N ALA A 510 5.73 -31.55 -7.87
CA ALA A 510 6.65 -30.63 -8.50
C ALA A 510 7.58 -31.31 -9.53
N PRO A 511 7.99 -30.61 -10.60
CA PRO A 511 9.02 -31.10 -11.52
C PRO A 511 10.37 -31.18 -10.80
N ARG A 512 11.03 -32.34 -10.94
CA ARG A 512 12.40 -32.58 -10.46
C ARG A 512 13.37 -32.70 -11.64
N ASP A 513 14.65 -32.41 -11.42
CA ASP A 513 15.72 -32.62 -12.40
C ASP A 513 16.33 -34.04 -12.34
N GLU A 514 17.41 -34.28 -13.08
CA GLU A 514 18.09 -35.58 -13.16
C GLU A 514 18.71 -36.04 -11.82
N ASP A 515 18.95 -35.12 -10.87
CA ASP A 515 19.43 -35.41 -9.52
C ASP A 515 18.29 -35.47 -8.48
N GLY A 516 17.05 -35.20 -8.89
CA GLY A 516 15.88 -35.16 -8.00
C GLY A 516 15.61 -33.79 -7.36
N GLU A 517 16.32 -32.74 -7.76
CA GLU A 517 16.17 -31.38 -7.22
C GLU A 517 14.98 -30.63 -7.82
N LEU A 518 14.40 -29.68 -7.08
CA LEU A 518 13.24 -28.89 -7.54
C LEU A 518 13.59 -27.97 -8.71
N VAL A 519 12.87 -28.10 -9.83
CA VAL A 519 13.00 -27.22 -10.99
C VAL A 519 12.13 -25.97 -10.79
N LEU A 520 12.62 -25.05 -9.98
CA LEU A 520 11.98 -23.77 -9.66
C LEU A 520 12.06 -22.81 -10.86
N LYS A 521 10.93 -22.29 -11.33
CA LYS A 521 10.88 -21.30 -12.41
C LYS A 521 10.85 -19.89 -11.83
N ARG A 522 11.40 -18.95 -12.59
CA ARG A 522 11.55 -17.53 -12.19
C ARG A 522 10.58 -16.67 -13.01
N ARG A 523 9.98 -15.64 -12.42
CA ARG A 523 9.03 -14.78 -13.16
C ARG A 523 9.78 -13.91 -14.18
N GLU A 524 9.07 -13.45 -15.21
CA GLU A 524 9.66 -12.57 -16.23
C GLU A 524 9.85 -11.14 -15.67
N VAL A 525 11.04 -10.86 -15.15
CA VAL A 525 11.40 -9.58 -14.51
C VAL A 525 11.51 -8.46 -15.54
N GLN A 526 10.53 -7.54 -15.55
CA GLN A 526 10.59 -6.32 -16.37
C GLN A 526 11.20 -5.14 -15.59
N SER A 527 12.49 -5.24 -15.26
CA SER A 527 13.25 -4.11 -14.69
C SER A 527 14.07 -3.38 -15.76
N GLY A 528 14.16 -2.05 -15.63
CA GLY A 528 14.75 -1.18 -16.66
C GLY A 528 16.29 -1.30 -16.78
N ARG A 529 16.78 -1.35 -18.03
CA ARG A 529 18.20 -1.50 -18.45
C ARG A 529 18.87 -2.80 -17.98
N ALA A 530 18.95 -3.75 -18.90
CA ALA A 530 19.77 -4.95 -18.74
C ALA A 530 21.27 -4.65 -18.66
N ILE A 531 21.95 -5.31 -17.71
CA ILE A 531 23.40 -5.57 -17.77
C ILE A 531 23.56 -6.96 -18.38
N SER A 532 24.36 -7.10 -19.43
CA SER A 532 24.59 -8.41 -20.06
C SER A 532 25.52 -9.27 -19.21
N VAL A 533 25.05 -10.45 -18.80
CA VAL A 533 25.86 -11.51 -18.19
C VAL A 533 25.60 -12.80 -18.96
N SER A 534 26.65 -13.42 -19.49
CA SER A 534 26.52 -14.48 -20.50
C SER A 534 26.09 -15.85 -19.95
N THR A 535 25.25 -16.51 -20.76
CA THR A 535 24.82 -17.92 -20.66
C THR A 535 24.18 -18.32 -19.34
N ILE A 536 22.84 -18.26 -19.31
CA ILE A 536 21.96 -18.51 -18.17
C ILE A 536 20.82 -19.40 -18.71
N ASN A 537 20.82 -20.69 -18.34
CA ASN A 537 19.77 -21.64 -18.74
C ASN A 537 18.67 -21.66 -17.67
N TRP A 538 17.81 -20.64 -17.67
CA TRP A 538 16.73 -20.50 -16.68
C TRP A 538 15.39 -20.52 -17.42
N SER A 539 14.44 -21.35 -16.98
CA SER A 539 13.09 -21.36 -17.54
C SER A 539 12.27 -20.22 -16.95
N VAL A 540 11.96 -19.23 -17.78
CA VAL A 540 11.06 -18.12 -17.43
C VAL A 540 9.63 -18.66 -17.32
N ALA A 541 8.99 -18.39 -16.18
CA ALA A 541 7.58 -18.66 -15.94
C ALA A 541 6.71 -17.72 -16.79
N GLY A 542 6.45 -18.10 -18.04
CA GLY A 542 5.54 -17.37 -18.93
C GLY A 542 4.16 -17.26 -18.29
N LYS A 543 3.62 -16.05 -18.22
CA LYS A 543 2.67 -15.50 -17.22
C LYS A 543 1.33 -16.22 -16.94
N GLU A 544 1.01 -17.33 -17.60
CA GLU A 544 -0.07 -18.28 -17.24
C GLU A 544 0.42 -19.38 -16.28
N ALA A 545 1.71 -19.41 -15.95
CA ALA A 545 2.30 -20.39 -15.06
C ALA A 545 1.74 -20.27 -13.63
N VAL A 546 1.40 -21.41 -13.04
CA VAL A 546 1.06 -21.58 -11.62
C VAL A 546 2.29 -22.15 -10.91
N PRO A 547 2.60 -21.78 -9.64
CA PRO A 547 3.71 -22.36 -8.92
C PRO A 547 3.51 -23.86 -8.74
N THR A 548 4.57 -24.63 -8.98
CA THR A 548 4.58 -26.10 -8.83
C THR A 548 5.11 -26.56 -7.47
N SER A 549 5.61 -25.64 -6.64
CA SER A 549 6.00 -25.86 -5.24
C SER A 549 5.73 -24.61 -4.40
N GLN A 550 5.71 -24.75 -3.07
CA GLN A 550 5.61 -23.61 -2.16
C GLN A 550 6.83 -22.69 -2.26
N LEU A 551 8.06 -23.22 -2.37
CA LEU A 551 9.24 -22.35 -2.57
C LEU A 551 9.16 -21.57 -3.90
N GLU A 552 8.61 -22.15 -4.97
CA GLU A 552 8.37 -21.42 -6.24
C GLU A 552 7.32 -20.31 -6.08
N TYR A 553 6.28 -20.52 -5.26
CA TYR A 553 5.30 -19.48 -4.94
C TYR A 553 5.95 -18.31 -4.19
N PHE A 554 6.67 -18.62 -3.10
CA PHE A 554 7.35 -17.60 -2.29
C PHE A 554 8.44 -16.87 -3.08
N LEU A 555 9.10 -17.52 -4.03
CA LEU A 555 10.00 -16.87 -4.99
C LEU A 555 9.30 -15.77 -5.79
N TRP A 556 8.12 -16.01 -6.35
CA TRP A 556 7.43 -15.03 -7.21
C TRP A 556 6.86 -13.84 -6.41
N GLU A 557 6.37 -14.09 -5.20
CA GLU A 557 5.95 -13.02 -4.29
C GLU A 557 7.16 -12.19 -3.83
N LYS A 558 8.30 -12.82 -3.55
CA LYS A 558 9.54 -12.12 -3.18
C LYS A 558 10.16 -11.33 -4.33
N GLU A 559 10.07 -11.82 -5.56
CA GLU A 559 10.41 -11.03 -6.76
C GLU A 559 9.53 -9.77 -6.85
N THR A 560 8.23 -9.92 -6.58
CA THR A 560 7.26 -8.82 -6.54
C THR A 560 7.52 -7.84 -5.38
N GLU A 561 8.00 -8.31 -4.22
CA GLU A 561 8.45 -7.45 -3.11
C GLU A 561 9.68 -6.62 -3.51
N VAL A 562 10.73 -7.29 -4.02
CA VAL A 562 12.02 -6.63 -4.31
C VAL A 562 11.91 -5.65 -5.48
N ASP A 563 11.08 -5.91 -6.48
CA ASP A 563 10.86 -4.95 -7.57
C ASP A 563 10.11 -3.69 -7.08
N ARG A 564 9.06 -3.81 -6.25
CA ARG A 564 8.42 -2.65 -5.59
C ARG A 564 9.40 -1.84 -4.74
N LEU A 565 10.36 -2.50 -4.09
CA LEU A 565 11.41 -1.83 -3.33
C LEU A 565 12.40 -1.09 -4.25
N ARG A 566 12.81 -1.71 -5.36
CA ARG A 566 13.67 -1.09 -6.39
C ARG A 566 13.02 0.12 -7.06
N GLU A 567 11.71 0.07 -7.32
CA GLU A 567 10.94 1.20 -7.85
C GLU A 567 10.95 2.39 -6.88
N ARG A 568 10.69 2.13 -5.59
CA ARG A 568 10.71 3.14 -4.53
C ARG A 568 12.11 3.71 -4.26
N ASN A 569 13.15 2.88 -4.32
CA ASN A 569 14.52 3.30 -4.08
C ASN A 569 15.49 2.53 -4.99
N PRO A 570 15.88 3.09 -6.16
CA PRO A 570 16.71 2.42 -7.15
C PRO A 570 18.07 1.92 -6.63
N LEU A 571 18.60 0.86 -7.25
CA LEU A 571 19.86 0.22 -6.84
C LEU A 571 21.04 1.20 -6.74
N ALA A 572 21.11 2.22 -7.61
CA ALA A 572 22.17 3.24 -7.55
C ALA A 572 22.13 4.06 -6.25
N ASN A 573 20.93 4.38 -5.75
CA ASN A 573 20.75 5.09 -4.48
C ASN A 573 21.10 4.18 -3.30
N ILE A 574 20.64 2.91 -3.32
CA ILE A 574 20.98 1.92 -2.29
C ILE A 574 22.49 1.67 -2.23
N LEU A 575 23.19 1.60 -3.37
CA LEU A 575 24.66 1.52 -3.43
C LEU A 575 25.32 2.76 -2.82
N SER A 576 24.83 3.96 -3.13
CA SER A 576 25.35 5.21 -2.57
C SER A 576 25.14 5.29 -1.05
N ASN A 577 23.94 4.94 -0.59
CA ASN A 577 23.57 4.93 0.83
C ASN A 577 24.40 3.91 1.61
N CYS A 578 24.56 2.68 1.08
CA CYS A 578 25.35 1.64 1.73
C CYS A 578 26.85 2.02 1.78
N LYS A 579 27.36 2.67 0.73
CA LYS A 579 28.73 3.22 0.74
C LYS A 579 28.90 4.34 1.76
N ALA A 580 27.95 5.28 1.86
CA ALA A 580 27.97 6.33 2.88
C ALA A 580 27.86 5.75 4.30
N PHE A 581 26.99 4.75 4.49
CA PHE A 581 26.84 4.01 5.74
C PHE A 581 28.16 3.35 6.17
N MET A 582 28.88 2.69 5.27
CA MET A 582 30.20 2.09 5.56
C MET A 582 31.34 3.11 5.75
N MET A 583 31.14 4.37 5.34
CA MET A 583 32.11 5.46 5.52
C MET A 583 31.91 6.25 6.82
N ASN A 584 30.73 6.15 7.46
CA ASN A 584 30.47 6.75 8.75
C ASN A 584 31.17 5.97 9.88
N PRO A 585 32.11 6.55 10.66
CA PRO A 585 32.76 5.86 11.76
C PRO A 585 31.82 5.50 12.92
N ASP A 586 30.69 6.18 13.06
CA ASP A 586 29.71 5.93 14.13
C ASP A 586 28.84 4.67 13.88
N ASN A 587 28.84 4.15 12.65
CA ASN A 587 28.06 2.98 12.28
C ASN A 587 28.77 1.67 12.66
N ALA A 588 28.02 0.70 13.18
CA ALA A 588 28.54 -0.61 13.56
C ALA A 588 29.20 -1.36 12.38
N LYS A 589 30.43 -1.84 12.61
CA LYS A 589 31.12 -2.80 11.74
C LYS A 589 30.51 -4.19 11.93
N CYS A 590 30.58 -5.04 10.90
CA CYS A 590 30.13 -6.42 11.02
C CYS A 590 30.91 -7.14 12.12
N LEU A 591 30.19 -7.83 13.00
CA LEU A 591 30.74 -8.75 13.98
C LEU A 591 31.05 -10.11 13.34
N ASP A 592 31.88 -10.90 14.01
CA ASP A 592 32.23 -12.25 13.57
C ASP A 592 31.21 -13.27 14.10
N TRP A 593 30.19 -13.56 13.28
CA TRP A 593 29.10 -14.49 13.55
C TRP A 593 29.55 -15.94 13.57
N VAL A 594 30.36 -16.34 12.58
CA VAL A 594 30.88 -17.72 12.49
C VAL A 594 31.85 -18.03 13.62
N GLY A 595 32.76 -17.11 13.97
CA GLY A 595 33.57 -17.30 15.17
C GLY A 595 32.77 -17.13 16.47
N GLY A 596 31.62 -16.43 16.45
CA GLY A 596 30.64 -16.47 17.55
C GLY A 596 30.20 -17.90 17.84
N ILE A 597 29.79 -18.61 16.79
CA ILE A 597 29.43 -20.03 16.85
C ILE A 597 30.63 -20.88 17.31
N ARG A 598 31.83 -20.71 16.75
CA ARG A 598 33.02 -21.48 17.17
C ARG A 598 33.36 -21.26 18.65
N ARG A 599 33.20 -20.03 19.17
CA ARG A 599 33.37 -19.70 20.60
C ARG A 599 32.31 -20.37 21.46
N GLY A 600 31.03 -20.26 21.07
CA GLY A 600 29.90 -20.88 21.80
C GLY A 600 29.85 -22.40 21.72
N ARG A 601 30.53 -23.01 20.74
CA ARG A 601 30.62 -24.47 20.62
C ARG A 601 31.35 -25.09 21.80
N GLY A 602 32.50 -24.54 22.20
CA GLY A 602 33.28 -24.99 23.36
C GLY A 602 33.75 -26.46 23.33
N GLY A 603 33.69 -27.11 22.17
CA GLY A 603 33.90 -28.56 21.98
C GLY A 603 32.62 -29.33 21.63
N GLY A 604 31.51 -29.01 22.31
CA GLY A 604 30.17 -29.58 22.11
C GLY A 604 29.44 -29.01 20.90
N LEU A 605 28.16 -28.63 21.07
CA LEU A 605 27.27 -28.12 20.02
C LEU A 605 26.78 -26.70 20.37
N ALA A 606 27.01 -25.72 19.48
CA ALA A 606 26.55 -24.35 19.69
C ALA A 606 25.04 -24.19 19.43
N THR A 607 24.35 -23.35 20.20
CA THR A 607 22.95 -22.98 19.93
C THR A 607 22.86 -21.55 19.41
N VAL A 608 22.24 -21.37 18.24
CA VAL A 608 21.92 -20.09 17.61
C VAL A 608 20.39 -19.91 17.65
N PRO A 609 19.84 -19.18 18.63
CA PRO A 609 18.39 -18.98 18.68
C PRO A 609 17.92 -18.06 17.53
N GLU A 610 16.71 -18.31 17.04
CA GLU A 610 16.10 -17.60 15.91
C GLU A 610 14.98 -16.65 16.40
N PHE A 611 15.13 -15.35 16.13
CA PHE A 611 14.03 -14.39 16.18
C PHE A 611 13.12 -14.63 14.97
N LYS A 612 12.02 -15.37 15.19
CA LYS A 612 11.06 -15.73 14.14
C LYS A 612 9.62 -15.62 14.60
N LYS A 613 8.79 -14.99 13.77
CA LYS A 613 7.39 -14.64 14.08
C LYS A 613 6.40 -15.74 13.69
N ALA A 614 6.48 -16.26 12.46
CA ALA A 614 5.58 -17.29 11.93
C ALA A 614 6.32 -18.40 11.15
N ASP A 615 5.63 -19.51 10.86
CA ASP A 615 6.10 -20.57 9.96
C ASP A 615 4.98 -20.97 8.96
N PRO A 616 5.27 -21.19 7.66
CA PRO A 616 4.24 -21.38 6.61
C PRO A 616 3.16 -22.41 6.93
N ASN A 617 3.52 -23.48 7.65
CA ASN A 617 2.64 -24.61 7.95
C ASN A 617 2.12 -24.62 9.40
N ILE A 618 2.47 -23.63 10.22
CA ILE A 618 2.09 -23.56 11.65
C ILE A 618 1.38 -22.23 11.98
N GLY A 619 1.58 -21.18 11.18
CA GLY A 619 1.13 -19.83 11.48
C GLY A 619 2.04 -19.14 12.50
N SER A 620 1.48 -18.23 13.31
CA SER A 620 2.23 -17.50 14.34
C SER A 620 2.79 -18.42 15.43
N LEU A 621 4.08 -18.28 15.72
CA LEU A 621 4.82 -19.16 16.65
C LEU A 621 4.69 -18.72 18.12
N ARG A 622 4.33 -17.46 18.41
CA ARG A 622 4.13 -16.95 19.77
C ARG A 622 2.93 -15.99 19.79
N LYS A 623 2.08 -16.09 20.83
CA LYS A 623 0.92 -15.20 21.04
C LYS A 623 1.28 -13.71 21.20
N ARG A 624 2.52 -13.41 21.56
CA ARG A 624 3.14 -12.08 21.53
C ARG A 624 4.59 -12.25 21.06
N TYR A 625 5.03 -11.39 20.16
CA TYR A 625 6.38 -11.39 19.62
C TYR A 625 7.02 -10.05 20.02
N LEU A 626 7.85 -10.08 21.07
CA LEU A 626 8.49 -8.90 21.64
C LEU A 626 10.00 -9.10 21.63
N ILE A 627 10.67 -8.37 20.74
CA ILE A 627 12.11 -8.53 20.48
C ILE A 627 12.96 -8.26 21.73
N SER A 628 12.59 -7.28 22.56
CA SER A 628 13.28 -7.01 23.83
C SER A 628 13.25 -8.21 24.78
N GLN A 629 12.09 -8.86 24.94
CA GLN A 629 11.94 -10.03 25.81
C GLN A 629 12.71 -11.24 25.25
N LEU A 630 12.66 -11.45 23.92
CA LEU A 630 13.45 -12.49 23.24
C LEU A 630 14.95 -12.25 23.34
N ALA A 631 15.39 -11.00 23.20
CA ALA A 631 16.79 -10.61 23.36
C ALA A 631 17.30 -10.95 24.76
N ASP A 632 16.52 -10.67 25.79
CA ASP A 632 16.92 -10.97 27.17
C ASP A 632 16.82 -12.48 27.48
N GLU A 633 15.80 -13.20 26.98
CA GLU A 633 15.75 -14.69 26.99
C GLU A 633 17.03 -15.30 26.40
N PHE A 634 17.49 -14.79 25.25
CA PHE A 634 18.65 -15.33 24.53
C PHE A 634 19.99 -14.93 25.17
N LYS A 635 20.13 -13.71 25.73
CA LYS A 635 21.29 -13.29 26.52
C LYS A 635 21.43 -14.14 27.79
N GLU A 636 20.35 -14.36 28.54
CA GLU A 636 20.36 -15.24 29.72
C GLU A 636 20.67 -16.71 29.37
N GLY A 637 20.27 -17.16 28.19
CA GLY A 637 20.63 -18.47 27.63
C GLY A 637 22.09 -18.60 27.21
N GLY A 638 22.84 -17.49 27.14
CA GLY A 638 24.24 -17.50 26.69
C GLY A 638 24.40 -17.59 25.18
N ALA A 639 23.45 -17.06 24.40
CA ALA A 639 23.55 -17.02 22.94
C ALA A 639 24.86 -16.35 22.48
N CYS A 640 25.65 -17.08 21.70
CA CYS A 640 26.95 -16.65 21.19
C CYS A 640 26.88 -15.90 19.83
N ALA A 641 25.76 -16.10 19.15
CA ALA A 641 25.31 -15.52 17.89
C ALA A 641 23.81 -15.83 17.78
N VAL A 642 23.06 -15.07 16.97
CA VAL A 642 21.63 -15.29 16.75
C VAL A 642 21.29 -15.28 15.26
N SER A 643 20.10 -15.77 14.91
CA SER A 643 19.49 -15.60 13.60
C SER A 643 18.25 -14.70 13.74
N VAL A 644 18.02 -13.81 12.77
CA VAL A 644 16.85 -12.94 12.71
C VAL A 644 16.14 -13.17 11.41
N ASN A 645 14.87 -13.54 11.47
CA ASN A 645 14.07 -13.78 10.29
C ASN A 645 13.52 -12.46 9.75
N CYS A 646 14.00 -12.07 8.56
CA CYS A 646 13.69 -10.80 7.92
C CYS A 646 12.68 -10.92 6.77
N ASP A 647 12.23 -12.15 6.46
CA ASP A 647 11.38 -12.41 5.31
C ASP A 647 9.89 -12.29 5.66
N GLY A 648 9.26 -11.22 5.17
CA GLY A 648 7.82 -11.01 5.31
C GLY A 648 6.95 -11.98 4.52
N VAL A 649 7.52 -12.72 3.55
CA VAL A 649 6.77 -13.54 2.59
C VAL A 649 6.52 -14.96 3.10
N MET A 650 7.54 -15.66 3.59
CA MET A 650 7.43 -17.02 4.15
C MET A 650 7.17 -17.03 5.66
N PHE A 651 7.73 -16.06 6.39
CA PHE A 651 7.88 -16.17 7.86
C PHE A 651 7.34 -14.94 8.63
N GLY A 652 6.81 -13.94 7.93
CA GLY A 652 6.18 -12.75 8.51
C GLY A 652 7.14 -11.79 9.20
N GLY A 653 8.44 -11.90 8.94
CA GLY A 653 9.48 -11.02 9.48
C GLY A 653 9.64 -9.71 8.69
N SER A 654 10.59 -8.88 9.09
CA SER A 654 10.88 -7.58 8.47
C SER A 654 12.34 -7.15 8.66
N LEU A 655 12.75 -6.05 8.03
CA LEU A 655 14.07 -5.45 8.29
C LEU A 655 14.05 -4.59 9.56
N GLU A 656 12.88 -4.07 9.90
CA GLU A 656 12.57 -3.38 11.15
C GLU A 656 12.75 -4.33 12.36
N ASP A 657 12.48 -5.64 12.20
CA ASP A 657 12.84 -6.67 13.20
C ASP A 657 14.37 -6.81 13.35
N LEU A 658 15.14 -6.77 12.26
CA LEU A 658 16.61 -6.85 12.30
C LEU A 658 17.23 -5.62 12.97
N GLU A 659 16.74 -4.43 12.65
CA GLU A 659 17.14 -3.17 13.27
C GLU A 659 16.82 -3.19 14.78
N SER A 660 15.61 -3.62 15.14
CA SER A 660 15.18 -3.79 16.54
C SER A 660 16.03 -4.83 17.31
N VAL A 661 16.43 -5.94 16.67
CA VAL A 661 17.33 -6.92 17.29
C VAL A 661 18.75 -6.35 17.43
N ARG A 662 19.25 -5.56 16.47
CA ARG A 662 20.55 -4.90 16.61
C ARG A 662 20.56 -3.89 17.77
N GLU A 663 19.50 -3.11 17.93
CA GLU A 663 19.37 -2.19 19.08
C GLU A 663 19.28 -2.95 20.41
N ALA A 664 18.53 -4.06 20.47
CA ALA A 664 18.38 -4.87 21.67
C ALA A 664 19.62 -5.72 22.02
N CYS A 665 20.44 -6.08 21.02
CA CYS A 665 21.60 -6.97 21.12
C CYS A 665 22.82 -6.41 20.36
N PRO A 666 23.38 -5.25 20.76
CA PRO A 666 24.46 -4.59 20.03
C PRO A 666 25.71 -5.47 19.88
N ASP A 667 26.08 -6.21 20.92
CA ASP A 667 27.29 -7.04 20.97
C ASP A 667 27.12 -8.47 20.41
N LEU A 668 25.89 -8.90 20.08
CA LEU A 668 25.67 -10.24 19.51
C LEU A 668 25.77 -10.21 17.98
N PRO A 669 26.47 -11.18 17.37
CA PRO A 669 26.45 -11.33 15.93
C PRO A 669 25.08 -11.75 15.39
N LEU A 670 24.63 -11.13 14.30
CA LEU A 670 23.32 -11.36 13.67
C LEU A 670 23.46 -11.99 12.27
N LEU A 671 22.93 -13.20 12.09
CA LEU A 671 22.56 -13.72 10.77
C LEU A 671 21.20 -13.15 10.39
N ALA A 672 21.13 -12.38 9.31
CA ALA A 672 19.86 -12.01 8.70
C ALA A 672 19.41 -13.14 7.77
N SER A 673 18.27 -13.73 8.09
CA SER A 673 17.64 -14.83 7.37
C SER A 673 16.49 -14.31 6.50
N ASP A 674 16.74 -14.16 5.21
CA ASP A 674 15.83 -13.64 4.20
C ASP A 674 15.75 -14.58 2.98
N LEU A 675 14.74 -14.42 2.12
CA LEU A 675 14.72 -15.06 0.80
C LEU A 675 15.54 -14.20 -0.18
N ILE A 676 16.87 -14.27 -0.08
CA ILE A 676 17.77 -13.42 -0.88
C ILE A 676 17.80 -13.87 -2.34
N LEU A 677 17.24 -13.04 -3.22
CA LEU A 677 17.15 -13.27 -4.66
C LEU A 677 18.07 -12.36 -5.46
N TYR A 678 18.37 -11.17 -4.92
CA TYR A 678 19.13 -10.15 -5.62
C TYR A 678 20.09 -9.41 -4.68
N PRO A 679 21.25 -8.93 -5.17
CA PRO A 679 22.19 -8.13 -4.38
C PRO A 679 21.58 -6.89 -3.71
N TYR A 680 20.48 -6.37 -4.27
CA TYR A 680 19.68 -5.28 -3.69
C TYR A 680 19.32 -5.52 -2.21
N GLN A 681 18.92 -6.74 -1.86
CA GLN A 681 18.59 -7.12 -0.48
C GLN A 681 19.83 -7.08 0.42
N ILE A 682 20.96 -7.58 -0.06
CA ILE A 682 22.23 -7.66 0.69
C ILE A 682 22.68 -6.26 1.16
N TYR A 683 22.58 -5.24 0.30
CA TYR A 683 22.88 -3.85 0.69
C TYR A 683 21.93 -3.31 1.76
N ARG A 684 20.63 -3.66 1.73
CA ARG A 684 19.66 -3.29 2.78
C ARG A 684 19.99 -4.00 4.10
N LEU A 685 20.12 -5.32 4.08
CA LEU A 685 20.46 -6.15 5.25
C LEU A 685 21.73 -5.64 5.94
N ARG A 686 22.77 -5.22 5.18
CA ARG A 686 23.97 -4.61 5.75
C ARG A 686 23.70 -3.30 6.49
N MET A 687 22.90 -2.40 5.92
CA MET A 687 22.56 -1.10 6.55
C MET A 687 21.67 -1.29 7.78
N SER A 688 20.75 -2.25 7.72
CA SER A 688 19.87 -2.67 8.83
C SER A 688 20.58 -3.49 9.92
N GLY A 689 21.91 -3.63 9.86
CA GLY A 689 22.72 -4.17 10.96
C GLY A 689 23.10 -5.65 10.89
N ALA A 690 22.91 -6.34 9.76
CA ALA A 690 23.37 -7.73 9.59
C ALA A 690 24.90 -7.87 9.66
N ASP A 691 25.35 -9.02 10.18
CA ASP A 691 26.75 -9.48 10.16
C ASP A 691 26.96 -10.65 9.21
N ALA A 692 25.96 -11.52 9.09
CA ALA A 692 25.92 -12.63 8.14
C ALA A 692 24.60 -12.62 7.35
N ILE A 693 24.60 -13.25 6.18
CA ILE A 693 23.40 -13.51 5.37
C ILE A 693 23.26 -15.01 5.06
N ASN A 694 22.01 -15.45 4.87
CA ASN A 694 21.70 -16.76 4.32
C ASN A 694 21.59 -16.72 2.78
N LEU A 695 21.87 -17.84 2.11
CA LEU A 695 21.57 -18.06 0.70
C LEU A 695 20.99 -19.47 0.55
N ILE A 696 19.79 -19.62 -0.01
CA ILE A 696 19.14 -20.93 -0.16
C ILE A 696 19.60 -21.59 -1.46
N ALA A 697 20.25 -22.76 -1.36
CA ALA A 697 20.85 -23.46 -2.49
C ALA A 697 19.83 -24.03 -3.48
N ALA A 698 18.60 -24.33 -3.04
CA ALA A 698 17.50 -24.69 -3.93
C ALA A 698 17.06 -23.48 -4.80
N ALA A 699 16.85 -22.32 -4.17
CA ALA A 699 16.40 -21.07 -4.81
C ALA A 699 17.41 -20.43 -5.78
N SER A 700 18.68 -20.85 -5.74
CA SER A 700 19.81 -20.18 -6.38
C SER A 700 20.59 -21.08 -7.33
N THR A 701 21.24 -20.51 -8.34
CA THR A 701 22.29 -21.18 -9.12
C THR A 701 23.67 -20.90 -8.54
N THR A 702 24.68 -21.69 -8.92
CA THR A 702 26.09 -21.45 -8.57
C THR A 702 26.55 -20.02 -8.89
N LYS A 703 26.06 -19.41 -9.99
CA LYS A 703 26.40 -18.03 -10.34
C LYS A 703 25.83 -17.04 -9.32
N ASP A 704 24.58 -17.21 -8.90
CA ASP A 704 23.91 -16.30 -7.96
C ASP A 704 24.52 -16.38 -6.57
N ILE A 705 24.85 -17.60 -6.12
CA ILE A 705 25.58 -17.83 -4.87
C ILE A 705 26.95 -17.15 -4.93
N LEU A 706 27.71 -17.34 -6.02
CA LEU A 706 29.03 -16.72 -6.20
C LEU A 706 28.97 -15.18 -6.23
N TYR A 707 28.01 -14.59 -6.95
CA TYR A 707 27.86 -13.13 -7.02
C TYR A 707 27.35 -12.55 -5.69
N SER A 708 26.35 -13.17 -5.07
CA SER A 708 25.79 -12.72 -3.79
C SER A 708 26.83 -12.81 -2.69
N ALA A 709 27.60 -13.90 -2.62
CA ALA A 709 28.70 -14.07 -1.68
C ALA A 709 29.82 -13.05 -1.92
N LYS A 710 30.25 -12.83 -3.17
CA LYS A 710 31.28 -11.81 -3.48
C LYS A 710 30.84 -10.39 -3.10
N ILE A 711 29.54 -10.07 -3.21
CA ILE A 711 28.98 -8.79 -2.76
C ILE A 711 28.89 -8.72 -1.23
N ALA A 712 28.40 -9.77 -0.57
CA ALA A 712 28.37 -9.88 0.90
C ALA A 712 29.77 -9.67 1.51
N LYS A 713 30.77 -10.40 1.02
CA LYS A 713 32.19 -10.25 1.40
C LYS A 713 32.69 -8.81 1.22
N SER A 714 32.31 -8.13 0.13
CA SER A 714 32.72 -6.73 -0.11
C SER A 714 32.10 -5.72 0.87
N LEU A 715 31.03 -6.10 1.58
CA LEU A 715 30.35 -5.33 2.62
C LEU A 715 30.78 -5.71 4.05
N GLY A 716 31.69 -6.69 4.18
CA GLY A 716 32.11 -7.27 5.45
C GLY A 716 31.20 -8.38 6.00
N LEU A 717 30.17 -8.79 5.25
CA LEU A 717 29.22 -9.82 5.67
C LEU A 717 29.79 -11.24 5.51
N GLN A 718 29.48 -12.12 6.46
CA GLN A 718 29.71 -13.56 6.34
C GLN A 718 28.56 -14.26 5.58
N VAL A 719 28.84 -15.42 5.00
CA VAL A 719 27.93 -16.12 4.07
C VAL A 719 27.61 -17.52 4.57
N CYS A 720 26.34 -17.74 4.93
CA CYS A 720 25.80 -19.06 5.26
C CYS A 720 24.96 -19.59 4.09
N VAL A 721 25.25 -20.80 3.59
CA VAL A 721 24.44 -21.43 2.53
C VAL A 721 23.54 -22.51 3.13
N CYS A 722 22.23 -22.36 2.94
CA CYS A 722 21.24 -23.34 3.38
C CYS A 722 21.02 -24.41 2.30
N VAL A 723 21.14 -25.68 2.69
CA VAL A 723 20.93 -26.87 1.85
C VAL A 723 19.90 -27.80 2.48
N ASN A 724 19.14 -28.54 1.68
CA ASN A 724 18.23 -29.60 2.16
C ASN A 724 18.41 -30.95 1.42
N SER A 725 19.47 -31.09 0.62
CA SER A 725 19.87 -32.35 -0.01
C SER A 725 21.39 -32.42 -0.23
N VAL A 726 21.90 -33.63 -0.51
CA VAL A 726 23.31 -33.84 -0.88
C VAL A 726 23.59 -33.36 -2.32
N ALA A 727 22.62 -33.47 -3.24
CA ALA A 727 22.77 -33.05 -4.64
C ALA A 727 23.11 -31.56 -4.77
N GLN A 728 22.60 -30.72 -3.86
CA GLN A 728 22.88 -29.28 -3.83
C GLN A 728 24.38 -28.96 -3.64
N PHE A 729 25.19 -29.85 -3.05
CA PHE A 729 26.63 -29.62 -2.90
C PHE A 729 27.36 -29.53 -4.25
N LYS A 730 26.85 -30.15 -5.33
CA LYS A 730 27.41 -29.96 -6.69
C LYS A 730 27.44 -28.49 -7.10
N LYS A 731 26.49 -27.68 -6.62
CA LYS A 731 26.46 -26.23 -6.86
C LYS A 731 27.58 -25.49 -6.09
N LEU A 732 28.03 -26.05 -4.96
CA LEU A 732 28.92 -25.41 -3.99
C LEU A 732 30.39 -25.84 -4.17
N GLU A 733 30.65 -27.09 -4.55
CA GLU A 733 32.00 -27.58 -4.93
C GLU A 733 32.63 -26.75 -6.06
N LEU A 734 31.82 -26.05 -6.87
CA LEU A 734 32.24 -25.15 -7.94
C LEU A 734 32.68 -23.74 -7.49
N LEU A 735 32.49 -23.37 -6.22
CA LEU A 735 32.79 -22.03 -5.69
C LEU A 735 34.24 -21.93 -5.20
N ASP A 736 34.86 -20.76 -5.29
CA ASP A 736 36.23 -20.54 -4.81
C ASP A 736 36.34 -20.76 -3.28
N ALA A 737 37.50 -21.22 -2.79
CA ALA A 737 37.73 -21.40 -1.35
C ALA A 737 37.52 -20.08 -0.58
N GLY A 738 36.86 -20.15 0.58
CA GLY A 738 36.54 -18.97 1.41
C GLY A 738 35.37 -18.11 0.92
N VAL A 739 34.66 -18.50 -0.16
CA VAL A 739 33.43 -17.83 -0.61
C VAL A 739 32.25 -18.05 0.36
N ILE A 740 32.17 -19.25 0.93
CA ILE A 740 31.19 -19.65 1.97
C ILE A 740 31.93 -19.73 3.32
N ASP A 741 31.28 -19.25 4.39
CA ASP A 741 31.76 -19.35 5.78
C ASP A 741 31.01 -20.39 6.62
N ALA A 742 29.74 -20.65 6.30
CA ALA A 742 28.93 -21.66 6.97
C ALA A 742 27.95 -22.40 6.03
N ILE A 743 27.55 -23.61 6.42
CA ILE A 743 26.44 -24.37 5.82
C ILE A 743 25.35 -24.56 6.87
N SER A 744 24.08 -24.42 6.48
CA SER A 744 22.92 -24.84 7.28
C SER A 744 22.23 -26.03 6.62
N CYS A 745 22.15 -27.15 7.31
CA CYS A 745 21.51 -28.38 6.86
C CYS A 745 20.05 -28.39 7.33
N SER A 746 19.12 -28.14 6.41
CA SER A 746 17.70 -27.94 6.71
C SER A 746 16.90 -29.23 6.65
N ASN A 747 16.16 -29.52 7.72
CA ASN A 747 15.15 -30.58 7.74
C ASN A 747 13.85 -30.22 6.99
N ARG A 748 13.76 -29.02 6.40
CA ARG A 748 12.57 -28.61 5.65
C ARG A 748 12.52 -29.25 4.25
N GLU A 749 11.33 -29.53 3.77
CA GLU A 749 11.03 -29.80 2.37
C GLU A 749 10.68 -28.50 1.66
N TRP A 750 11.35 -28.16 0.56
CA TRP A 750 11.04 -26.93 -0.17
C TRP A 750 9.80 -27.06 -1.07
N GLU A 751 9.35 -28.30 -1.35
CA GLU A 751 8.15 -28.53 -2.16
C GLU A 751 6.85 -28.08 -1.44
N ASP A 752 6.71 -28.38 -0.15
CA ASP A 752 5.52 -28.10 0.66
C ASP A 752 5.80 -27.43 2.02
N MET A 753 7.03 -26.93 2.23
CA MET A 753 7.54 -26.35 3.48
C MET A 753 7.43 -27.25 4.72
N SER A 754 7.13 -28.55 4.57
CA SER A 754 6.98 -29.47 5.70
C SER A 754 8.31 -29.70 6.41
N LEU A 755 8.25 -30.02 7.70
CA LEU A 755 9.43 -30.37 8.49
C LEU A 755 9.54 -31.89 8.58
N ASN A 756 10.72 -32.43 8.29
CA ASN A 756 11.03 -33.83 8.58
C ASN A 756 11.16 -34.02 10.10
N VAL A 757 10.04 -34.36 10.75
CA VAL A 757 9.94 -34.55 12.22
C VAL A 757 10.86 -35.69 12.73
N GLY A 758 11.35 -36.55 11.84
CA GLY A 758 12.35 -37.57 12.17
C GLY A 758 13.81 -37.12 12.05
N GLY A 759 14.10 -35.87 11.64
CA GLY A 759 15.45 -35.29 11.62
C GLY A 759 16.48 -35.91 10.64
N LYS A 760 16.11 -36.97 9.94
CA LYS A 760 17.03 -37.81 9.14
C LYS A 760 17.70 -37.07 7.99
N ARG A 761 17.03 -36.06 7.43
CA ARG A 761 17.52 -35.28 6.28
C ARG A 761 18.82 -34.54 6.62
N ALA A 762 18.86 -33.81 7.73
CA ALA A 762 20.09 -33.12 8.11
C ALA A 762 21.22 -34.12 8.48
N VAL A 763 20.89 -35.25 9.12
CA VAL A 763 21.86 -36.31 9.47
C VAL A 763 22.47 -36.95 8.21
N GLU A 764 21.66 -37.21 7.18
CA GLU A 764 22.10 -37.70 5.87
C GLU A 764 23.03 -36.72 5.15
N ILE A 765 22.69 -35.42 5.18
CA ILE A 765 23.52 -34.34 4.61
C ILE A 765 24.85 -34.21 5.36
N LEU A 766 24.83 -34.30 6.69
CA LEU A 766 26.03 -34.25 7.55
C LEU A 766 26.98 -35.42 7.30
N GLY A 767 26.44 -36.63 7.07
CA GLY A 767 27.21 -37.83 6.76
C GLY A 767 27.73 -37.94 5.31
N SER A 768 27.47 -36.94 4.45
CA SER A 768 27.84 -36.99 3.02
C SER A 768 29.33 -36.78 2.76
N GLN A 769 29.86 -37.41 1.71
CA GLN A 769 31.26 -37.18 1.29
C GLN A 769 31.44 -35.79 0.69
N GLU A 770 30.38 -35.28 0.09
CA GLU A 770 30.29 -33.96 -0.55
C GLU A 770 30.48 -32.85 0.48
N LEU A 771 29.86 -32.95 1.67
CA LEU A 771 30.12 -32.03 2.78
C LEU A 771 31.55 -32.15 3.30
N ALA A 772 32.11 -33.36 3.37
CA ALA A 772 33.49 -33.57 3.82
C ALA A 772 34.49 -32.87 2.88
N ARG A 773 34.35 -33.03 1.55
CA ARG A 773 35.14 -32.29 0.55
C ARG A 773 34.96 -30.78 0.66
N LEU A 774 33.74 -30.31 0.96
CA LEU A 774 33.49 -28.87 1.14
C LEU A 774 34.17 -28.33 2.41
N LYS A 775 34.21 -29.09 3.51
CA LYS A 775 35.00 -28.77 4.72
C LYS A 775 36.51 -28.76 4.45
N GLU A 776 37.03 -29.67 3.63
CA GLU A 776 38.44 -29.66 3.20
C GLU A 776 38.78 -28.43 2.35
N LYS A 777 37.88 -28.05 1.43
CA LYS A 777 38.07 -26.91 0.52
C LYS A 777 37.89 -25.55 1.22
N HIS A 778 36.95 -25.46 2.15
CA HIS A 778 36.67 -24.27 2.95
C HIS A 778 37.19 -24.49 4.36
N THR A 779 38.50 -24.30 4.55
CA THR A 779 39.11 -24.27 5.89
C THR A 779 38.33 -23.33 6.80
N GLU A 780 38.00 -23.79 8.01
CA GLU A 780 37.16 -23.09 9.01
C GLU A 780 35.64 -22.99 8.71
N LEU A 781 35.11 -23.76 7.74
CA LEU A 781 33.66 -23.86 7.46
C LEU A 781 32.89 -24.42 8.67
N VAL A 782 31.94 -23.65 9.19
CA VAL A 782 31.00 -24.08 10.25
C VAL A 782 29.78 -24.76 9.66
N VAL A 783 29.30 -25.83 10.29
CA VAL A 783 28.07 -26.51 9.85
C VAL A 783 27.01 -26.54 10.93
N LEU A 784 25.81 -26.09 10.56
CA LEU A 784 24.63 -25.99 11.42
C LEU A 784 23.52 -26.93 10.95
N VAL A 785 22.58 -27.26 11.84
CA VAL A 785 21.29 -27.89 11.49
C VAL A 785 20.13 -26.95 11.82
N GLU A 786 19.14 -26.89 10.94
CA GLU A 786 17.94 -26.07 11.13
C GLU A 786 16.64 -26.87 10.87
N GLY A 787 15.54 -26.41 11.47
CA GLY A 787 14.21 -27.00 11.32
C GLY A 787 14.03 -28.30 12.12
N GLY A 788 12.91 -28.44 12.82
CA GLY A 788 12.55 -29.65 13.59
C GLY A 788 13.39 -29.94 14.85
N VAL A 789 14.52 -29.23 15.06
CA VAL A 789 15.40 -29.38 16.23
C VAL A 789 14.61 -29.15 17.53
N SER A 790 14.33 -30.23 18.26
CA SER A 790 13.36 -30.23 19.37
C SER A 790 13.62 -31.24 20.50
N THR A 791 14.59 -32.16 20.36
CA THR A 791 14.90 -33.16 21.39
C THR A 791 16.40 -33.27 21.66
N GLU A 792 16.76 -33.57 22.91
CA GLU A 792 18.15 -33.67 23.38
C GLU A 792 18.90 -34.81 22.66
N MET A 793 18.26 -35.97 22.49
CA MET A 793 18.77 -37.10 21.71
C MET A 793 19.09 -36.73 20.24
N TYR A 794 18.33 -35.82 19.63
CA TYR A 794 18.61 -35.35 18.28
C TYR A 794 19.76 -34.33 18.23
N LEU A 795 19.96 -33.54 19.29
CA LEU A 795 21.16 -32.69 19.42
C LEU A 795 22.43 -33.54 19.53
N GLU A 796 22.38 -34.63 20.31
CA GLU A 796 23.46 -35.62 20.39
C GLU A 796 23.73 -36.28 19.02
N GLU A 797 22.67 -36.70 18.30
CA GLU A 797 22.78 -37.32 16.97
C GLU A 797 23.47 -36.40 15.95
N VAL A 798 23.00 -35.16 15.77
CA VAL A 798 23.60 -34.23 14.78
C VAL A 798 25.01 -33.80 15.18
N HIS A 799 25.32 -33.71 16.48
CA HIS A 799 26.66 -33.43 16.95
C HIS A 799 27.61 -34.60 16.66
N ALA A 800 27.18 -35.85 16.89
CA ALA A 800 27.97 -37.05 16.64
C ALA A 800 28.32 -37.24 15.16
N VAL A 801 27.46 -36.81 14.22
CA VAL A 801 27.78 -36.79 12.77
C VAL A 801 28.44 -35.47 12.31
N GLY A 802 28.87 -34.61 13.23
CA GLY A 802 29.79 -33.51 12.94
C GLY A 802 29.16 -32.14 12.61
N ALA A 803 27.98 -31.83 13.18
CA ALA A 803 27.50 -30.46 13.28
C ALA A 803 28.24 -29.67 14.38
N ASP A 804 28.53 -28.40 14.09
CA ASP A 804 29.10 -27.43 15.03
C ASP A 804 28.02 -26.71 15.86
N GLY A 805 26.78 -26.64 15.35
CA GLY A 805 25.67 -26.02 16.06
C GLY A 805 24.28 -26.27 15.45
N VAL A 806 23.28 -25.60 16.03
CA VAL A 806 21.87 -25.66 15.60
C VAL A 806 21.21 -24.28 15.58
N ILE A 807 20.34 -24.04 14.59
CA ILE A 807 19.46 -22.86 14.53
C ILE A 807 18.07 -23.25 15.08
N VAL A 808 17.60 -22.51 16.11
CA VAL A 808 16.43 -22.91 16.90
C VAL A 808 15.44 -21.74 17.09
N GLY A 809 14.30 -21.78 16.40
CA GLY A 809 13.16 -20.88 16.61
C GLY A 809 12.10 -21.48 17.54
N ALA A 810 11.19 -22.28 17.00
CA ALA A 810 10.01 -22.81 17.72
C ALA A 810 10.26 -24.07 18.57
N GLY A 811 11.37 -24.78 18.35
CA GLY A 811 11.49 -26.20 18.71
C GLY A 811 11.89 -26.50 20.16
N LEU A 812 12.62 -25.62 20.84
CA LEU A 812 12.95 -25.78 22.26
C LEU A 812 12.07 -24.87 23.11
N SER A 813 11.32 -25.46 24.05
CA SER A 813 10.75 -24.72 25.17
C SER A 813 11.86 -23.95 25.91
N THR A 814 11.59 -22.70 26.31
CA THR A 814 12.60 -21.75 26.82
C THR A 814 13.47 -22.33 27.95
N ALA A 815 12.93 -23.24 28.76
CA ALA A 815 13.63 -23.91 29.86
C ALA A 815 14.80 -24.85 29.47
N LEU A 816 14.89 -25.32 28.22
CA LEU A 816 15.97 -26.23 27.78
C LEU A 816 17.18 -25.50 27.20
N ALA A 817 16.98 -24.46 26.38
CA ALA A 817 18.07 -23.59 25.93
C ALA A 817 18.79 -22.92 27.13
N LEU A 818 18.00 -22.45 28.12
CA LEU A 818 18.49 -21.93 29.40
C LEU A 818 19.25 -22.96 30.26
N LYS A 819 19.19 -24.27 29.95
CA LYS A 819 19.97 -25.31 30.65
C LYS A 819 21.28 -25.62 29.95
N ALA A 820 21.31 -25.71 28.62
CA ALA A 820 22.52 -26.03 27.85
C ALA A 820 23.65 -25.02 28.15
N GLY A 821 23.37 -23.72 28.07
CA GLY A 821 24.33 -22.66 28.42
C GLY A 821 24.76 -22.64 29.89
N ARG A 822 23.95 -23.22 30.81
CA ARG A 822 24.29 -23.36 32.24
C ARG A 822 25.16 -24.59 32.55
N ALA A 823 25.28 -25.55 31.62
CA ALA A 823 26.22 -26.66 31.74
C ALA A 823 27.64 -26.21 31.39
N GLN A 824 27.83 -25.57 30.23
CA GLN A 824 29.13 -25.00 29.82
C GLN A 824 29.72 -24.05 30.87
N LYS A 825 28.88 -23.24 31.52
CA LYS A 825 29.26 -22.30 32.59
C LYS A 825 29.58 -22.95 33.96
N ARG A 826 29.76 -24.27 33.98
CA ARG A 826 30.20 -25.07 35.15
C ARG A 826 31.41 -25.97 34.86
N GLU A 827 31.87 -26.05 33.62
CA GLU A 827 33.10 -26.77 33.22
C GLU A 827 34.24 -25.82 32.79
N GLN A 828 34.02 -24.51 32.95
CA GLN A 828 35.02 -23.44 32.98
C GLN A 828 35.12 -22.87 34.40
#